data_AF-A0AAV0I3J7-F1
#
_entry.id   AF-A0AAV0I3J7-F1
#
_cell.length_a   1.000
_cell.length_b   1.000
_cell.length_c   1.000
_cell.angle_alpha   90.00
_cell.angle_beta   90.00
_cell.angle_gamma   90.00
#
_symmetry.space_group_name_H-M   'P 1'
#
loop_
_entity.id
_entity.type
_entity.pdbx_description
1 polymer ?
#
loop_
_entity_poly.entity_id
_entity_poly.type
_entity_poly.pdbx_seq_one_letter_code
_entity_poly.pdbx_strand_id
1 'polypeptide(L)'
;MSLEENNEFLRKTFAGWKELGEALILLKVWARQRSSVYVHDCLNGFLLAIILSYLATHEKINKTMRPLQMFRVTLDFIGNSKLWARGLYFHKNVTITKEDRMKNIESFPVFLCDAHSSTNLTYRISKSAFSELQEEAVITLQCLGKFGDGAFEDIFTTNVDFSSKYDHHIRLNLKGSKEVFSSGFCLDDECWRLYEKQVHDLLSQGLGDRTKSVRVIWRNSSSGCSLEKGFSTLDREPLIVGISMSTPEKAFRVVDIGPDAEDRDAVLKFRKFWGEKAELRRFQDGRIAESTVWETKDWTKHLILKRIVEHVLVRHLSLSETNITQIVDQLDFSLLHGGTDPVSFFPNLLGTFEVLERRLRSIEDVPLKISHVQPLDPALRSTSVFPPEPHPLANEKGSGGKLSKLTSSCIQPLEVMIQLEGSGNWPKDDVAIQKTKSAFLLKIGESLQSNWGMRCDATEDEVVVLLSGYAFRLKILHERALALVNSGIANQRAKRVFGADKSLFFESQHASMIKGLLKPYPAYGPVVRLAKRWVASHLFSASLADETVELLVAYLFVKSLPFKTPCSRITGFLRFLRLLADYDWAFSPMVIDMKDDLSPSDKKEIEDNFRLSRKGYAGNMQNISPAMFLATSYDKASEAWTSSSPNSMELKRLIAYARSSANLLTKLICQDESDSLRWECLLRTPFNNYDAVVLLHGDKLPFPRHLLFPSLVNQGRVVARGNASKSFSPFFSSEDLRGRNLQKLKDKLMVDFDPLRLYVTDLKREFSTVKLWYDALGGDAIGLTWDRSGSKKRQRDEQEDEEKDPVSILKGVGEAGKGFVKSVHLVKVPKLT
;
A
#
# COMPACT_ATOMS: atom_id res chain seq x y z
N MET A 1 34.00 -15.25 34.92
CA MET A 1 35.43 -14.89 34.83
C MET A 1 35.72 -14.00 33.62
N SER A 2 35.35 -14.38 32.39
CA SER A 2 35.68 -13.61 31.17
C SER A 2 34.93 -12.26 30.95
N LEU A 3 33.86 -11.97 31.68
CA LEU A 3 33.08 -10.71 31.49
C LEU A 3 33.84 -9.46 31.95
N GLU A 4 34.58 -9.54 33.05
CA GLU A 4 35.38 -8.42 33.57
C GLU A 4 36.57 -8.11 32.65
N GLU A 5 37.26 -9.16 32.18
CA GLU A 5 38.37 -9.06 31.23
C GLU A 5 37.92 -8.45 29.90
N ASN A 6 36.77 -8.88 29.37
CA ASN A 6 36.17 -8.28 28.19
C ASN A 6 35.84 -6.78 28.39
N ASN A 7 35.32 -6.42 29.56
CA ASN A 7 35.04 -5.01 29.86
C ASN A 7 36.34 -4.19 29.99
N GLU A 8 37.40 -4.76 30.54
CA GLU A 8 38.71 -4.09 30.61
C GLU A 8 39.32 -3.91 29.21
N PHE A 9 39.23 -4.94 28.35
CA PHE A 9 39.64 -4.87 26.95
C PHE A 9 38.91 -3.74 26.22
N LEU A 10 37.57 -3.70 26.31
CA LEU A 10 36.77 -2.62 25.73
C LEU A 10 37.18 -1.25 26.31
N ARG A 11 37.35 -1.14 27.64
CA ARG A 11 37.81 0.12 28.25
C ARG A 11 39.15 0.57 27.68
N LYS A 12 40.11 -0.32 27.49
CA LYS A 12 41.43 -0.01 26.90
C LYS A 12 41.30 0.44 25.45
N THR A 13 40.47 -0.23 24.64
CA THR A 13 40.30 0.13 23.22
C THR A 13 39.61 1.46 23.02
N PHE A 14 38.60 1.79 23.85
CA PHE A 14 37.86 3.04 23.75
C PHE A 14 38.49 4.21 24.53
N ALA A 15 39.47 3.96 25.41
CA ALA A 15 40.12 5.00 26.19
C ALA A 15 40.80 6.06 25.30
N GLY A 16 40.41 7.32 25.48
CA GLY A 16 40.98 8.45 24.75
C GLY A 16 40.63 8.51 23.26
N TRP A 17 39.64 7.74 22.79
CA TRP A 17 39.20 7.74 21.40
C TRP A 17 37.70 8.06 21.28
N LYS A 18 37.39 9.36 21.23
CA LYS A 18 36.00 9.88 21.26
C LYS A 18 35.20 9.45 20.02
N GLU A 19 35.82 9.51 18.85
CA GLU A 19 35.20 9.20 17.55
C GLU A 19 34.75 7.74 17.47
N LEU A 20 35.51 6.82 18.08
CA LEU A 20 35.14 5.40 18.19
C LEU A 20 33.89 5.21 19.06
N GLY A 21 33.78 5.98 20.15
CA GLY A 21 32.59 6.01 20.99
C GLY A 21 31.35 6.52 20.26
N GLU A 22 31.50 7.60 19.48
CA GLU A 22 30.41 8.14 18.64
C GLU A 22 29.99 7.14 17.55
N ALA A 23 30.95 6.44 16.91
CA ALA A 23 30.65 5.39 15.94
C ALA A 23 29.86 4.22 16.58
N LEU A 24 30.20 3.84 17.81
CA LEU A 24 29.46 2.82 18.55
C LEU A 24 28.02 3.26 18.87
N ILE A 25 27.79 4.54 19.18
CA ILE A 25 26.44 5.08 19.37
C ILE A 25 25.63 4.94 18.08
N LEU A 26 26.19 5.33 16.93
CA LEU A 26 25.54 5.18 15.63
C LEU A 26 25.20 3.70 15.35
N LEU A 27 26.11 2.77 15.59
CA LEU A 27 25.86 1.33 15.43
C LEU A 27 24.73 0.83 16.32
N LYS A 28 24.68 1.27 17.58
CA LYS A 28 23.62 0.88 18.53
C LYS A 28 22.25 1.45 18.13
N VAL A 29 22.21 2.71 17.68
CA VAL A 29 20.97 3.33 17.17
C VAL A 29 20.51 2.58 15.92
N TRP A 30 21.40 2.35 14.96
CA TRP A 30 21.12 1.57 13.76
C TRP A 30 20.58 0.17 14.09
N ALA A 31 21.26 -0.57 14.96
CA ALA A 31 20.83 -1.91 15.36
C ALA A 31 19.43 -1.90 15.99
N ARG A 32 19.13 -0.90 16.83
CA ARG A 32 17.81 -0.71 17.44
C ARG A 32 16.70 -0.44 16.42
N GLN A 33 17.03 0.22 15.31
CA GLN A 33 16.08 0.52 14.24
C GLN A 33 15.95 -0.58 13.18
N ARG A 34 16.83 -1.59 13.18
CA ARG A 34 16.90 -2.63 12.13
C ARG A 34 16.57 -4.02 12.60
N SER A 35 16.71 -4.31 13.88
CA SER A 35 16.31 -5.59 14.43
C SER A 35 15.99 -5.47 15.91
N SER A 36 15.25 -6.47 16.39
CA SER A 36 15.05 -6.63 17.82
C SER A 36 16.39 -6.98 18.47
N VAL A 37 17.13 -5.97 18.94
CA VAL A 37 18.18 -6.10 19.97
C VAL A 37 17.68 -6.82 21.24
N TYR A 38 16.39 -7.14 21.27
CA TYR A 38 15.67 -7.89 22.30
C TYR A 38 15.38 -9.35 21.92
N VAL A 39 15.77 -9.82 20.73
CA VAL A 39 15.66 -11.25 20.35
C VAL A 39 16.92 -11.99 20.80
N HIS A 40 16.77 -13.24 21.21
CA HIS A 40 17.83 -14.01 21.85
C HIS A 40 19.10 -14.18 20.99
N ASP A 41 18.96 -14.37 19.68
CA ASP A 41 20.04 -14.65 18.75
C ASP A 41 20.52 -13.42 17.95
N CYS A 42 20.34 -12.21 18.50
CA CYS A 42 20.77 -10.95 17.88
C CYS A 42 22.19 -10.52 18.27
N LEU A 43 22.78 -9.61 17.49
CA LEU A 43 23.94 -8.83 17.94
C LEU A 43 23.49 -7.72 18.88
N ASN A 44 23.73 -7.92 20.17
CA ASN A 44 23.48 -6.89 21.16
C ASN A 44 24.55 -5.77 21.13
N GLY A 45 24.31 -4.70 21.88
CA GLY A 45 25.23 -3.55 21.94
C GLY A 45 26.63 -3.88 22.48
N PHE A 46 26.79 -4.98 23.21
CA PHE A 46 28.09 -5.46 23.69
C PHE A 46 28.88 -6.12 22.55
N LEU A 47 28.26 -7.03 21.80
CA LEU A 47 28.91 -7.70 20.66
C LEU A 47 29.30 -6.69 19.56
N LEU A 48 28.49 -5.65 19.33
CA LEU A 48 28.86 -4.56 18.42
C LEU A 48 30.11 -3.80 18.88
N ALA A 49 30.28 -3.58 20.19
CA ALA A 49 31.47 -2.94 20.74
C ALA A 49 32.72 -3.83 20.58
N ILE A 50 32.56 -5.14 20.75
CA ILE A 50 33.62 -6.13 20.54
C ILE A 50 34.04 -6.18 19.07
N ILE A 51 33.10 -6.21 18.13
CA ILE A 51 33.40 -6.17 16.69
C ILE A 51 34.13 -4.88 16.33
N LEU A 52 33.67 -3.72 16.84
CA LEU A 52 34.33 -2.45 16.57
C LEU A 52 35.76 -2.43 17.13
N SER A 53 35.97 -3.02 18.32
CA SER A 53 37.30 -3.16 18.93
C SER A 53 38.20 -4.12 18.15
N TYR A 54 37.63 -5.20 17.61
CA TYR A 54 38.32 -6.12 16.71
C TYR A 54 38.83 -5.41 15.46
N LEU A 55 38.01 -4.55 14.85
CA LEU A 55 38.41 -3.76 13.69
C LEU A 55 39.48 -2.72 14.01
N ALA A 56 39.41 -2.09 15.19
CA ALA A 56 40.42 -1.15 15.66
C ALA A 56 41.78 -1.83 15.92
N THR A 57 41.77 -2.99 16.57
CA THR A 57 42.99 -3.77 16.90
C THR A 57 43.70 -4.36 15.67
N HIS A 58 42.95 -4.64 14.60
CA HIS A 58 43.50 -5.10 13.31
C HIS A 58 43.72 -3.95 12.31
N GLU A 59 43.78 -2.71 12.80
CA GLU A 59 44.06 -1.49 12.02
C GLU A 59 43.14 -1.24 10.82
N LYS A 60 41.96 -1.87 10.79
CA LYS A 60 40.93 -1.60 9.77
C LYS A 60 40.21 -0.28 10.03
N ILE A 61 40.17 0.14 11.29
CA ILE A 61 39.68 1.44 11.72
C ILE A 61 40.84 2.16 12.39
N ASN A 62 41.06 3.43 12.02
CA ASN A 62 42.16 4.24 12.53
C ASN A 62 41.64 5.56 13.11
N LYS A 63 42.48 6.24 13.91
CA LYS A 63 42.12 7.48 14.61
C LYS A 63 41.83 8.67 13.68
N THR A 64 42.17 8.59 12.40
CA THR A 64 41.91 9.67 11.42
C THR A 64 40.51 9.59 10.80
N MET A 65 39.84 8.44 10.92
CA MET A 65 38.49 8.25 10.38
C MET A 65 37.45 9.04 11.18
N ARG A 66 36.44 9.57 10.49
CA ARG A 66 35.25 10.16 11.12
C ARG A 66 34.30 9.05 11.61
N PRO A 67 33.45 9.31 12.61
CA PRO A 67 32.51 8.31 13.13
C PRO A 67 31.65 7.62 12.05
N LEU A 68 31.13 8.36 11.07
CA LEU A 68 30.33 7.80 9.98
C LEU A 68 31.16 6.90 9.03
N GLN A 69 32.46 7.18 8.86
CA GLN A 69 33.36 6.31 8.09
C GLN A 69 33.62 5.01 8.85
N MET A 70 33.86 5.08 10.16
CA MET A 70 34.00 3.88 11.01
C MET A 70 32.72 3.03 11.00
N PHE A 71 31.56 3.67 11.04
CA PHE A 71 30.25 3.03 10.89
C PHE A 71 30.14 2.29 9.55
N ARG A 72 30.47 2.96 8.43
CA ARG A 72 30.48 2.35 7.08
C ARG A 72 31.41 1.15 6.99
N VAL A 73 32.65 1.28 7.48
CA VAL A 73 33.63 0.19 7.49
C VAL A 73 33.14 -1.00 8.33
N THR A 74 32.49 -0.73 9.46
CA THR A 74 31.92 -1.79 10.32
C THR A 74 30.77 -2.51 9.64
N LEU A 75 29.86 -1.79 8.97
CA LEU A 75 28.77 -2.39 8.21
C LEU A 75 29.30 -3.21 7.02
N ASP A 76 30.30 -2.71 6.30
CA ASP A 76 30.91 -3.45 5.19
C ASP A 76 31.58 -4.73 5.69
N PHE A 77 32.24 -4.66 6.84
CA PHE A 77 32.81 -5.84 7.48
C PHE A 77 31.73 -6.87 7.85
N ILE A 78 30.60 -6.45 8.43
CA ILE A 78 29.49 -7.34 8.77
C ILE A 78 28.89 -7.95 7.49
N GLY A 79 28.56 -7.13 6.50
CA GLY A 79 27.86 -7.55 5.30
C GLY A 79 28.68 -8.39 4.32
N ASN A 80 29.95 -8.02 4.08
CA ASN A 80 30.72 -8.50 2.93
C ASN A 80 32.02 -9.26 3.28
N SER A 81 32.44 -9.28 4.55
CA SER A 81 33.75 -9.86 4.88
C SER A 81 33.79 -11.38 4.78
N LYS A 82 34.74 -11.92 4.00
CA LYS A 82 35.01 -13.37 3.95
C LYS A 82 35.65 -13.93 5.22
N LEU A 83 36.06 -13.05 6.15
CA LEU A 83 36.71 -13.45 7.41
C LEU A 83 35.75 -14.18 8.36
N TRP A 84 34.45 -13.94 8.25
CA TRP A 84 33.45 -14.68 9.03
C TRP A 84 33.52 -16.18 8.81
N ALA A 85 33.82 -16.63 7.59
CA ALA A 85 34.00 -18.05 7.26
C ALA A 85 35.25 -18.69 7.89
N ARG A 86 36.21 -17.89 8.34
CA ARG A 86 37.44 -18.35 8.99
C ARG A 86 37.39 -18.22 10.52
N GLY A 87 36.29 -17.70 11.07
CA GLY A 87 36.18 -17.29 12.46
C GLY A 87 37.02 -16.04 12.76
N LEU A 88 36.56 -15.24 13.72
CA LEU A 88 37.25 -14.04 14.17
C LEU A 88 38.04 -14.33 15.44
N TYR A 89 39.34 -14.06 15.42
CA TYR A 89 40.27 -14.31 16.53
C TYR A 89 41.09 -13.07 16.81
N PHE A 90 41.12 -12.61 18.06
CA PHE A 90 42.01 -11.51 18.47
C PHE A 90 43.47 -11.98 18.44
N HIS A 91 44.33 -11.23 17.77
CA HIS A 91 45.76 -11.52 17.72
C HIS A 91 46.40 -11.14 19.05
N LYS A 92 46.43 -12.11 19.97
CA LYS A 92 47.52 -12.43 20.93
C LYS A 92 46.94 -13.31 22.04
N ASN A 93 47.52 -14.51 22.21
CA ASN A 93 47.49 -15.35 23.42
C ASN A 93 46.70 -16.67 23.44
N VAL A 94 46.18 -17.17 22.31
CA VAL A 94 45.67 -18.56 22.28
C VAL A 94 46.30 -19.36 21.15
N THR A 95 47.18 -20.30 21.51
CA THR A 95 47.70 -21.38 20.64
C THR A 95 46.58 -22.39 20.36
N ILE A 96 45.57 -21.97 19.58
CA ILE A 96 44.52 -22.87 19.08
C ILE A 96 45.08 -23.58 17.84
N THR A 97 45.08 -24.92 17.86
CA THR A 97 45.50 -25.74 16.72
C THR A 97 44.61 -25.47 15.49
N LYS A 98 45.11 -25.73 14.28
CA LYS A 98 44.30 -25.57 13.06
C LYS A 98 43.07 -26.48 13.06
N GLU A 99 43.19 -27.66 13.66
CA GLU A 99 42.12 -28.66 13.76
C GLU A 99 41.00 -28.18 14.69
N ASP A 100 41.33 -27.61 15.83
CA ASP A 100 40.33 -27.06 16.77
C ASP A 100 39.61 -25.84 16.18
N ARG A 101 40.32 -25.02 15.37
CA ARG A 101 39.67 -23.93 14.63
C ARG A 101 38.64 -24.45 13.63
N MET A 102 38.95 -25.53 12.91
CA MET A 102 38.00 -26.12 11.96
C MET A 102 36.78 -26.70 12.68
N LYS A 103 36.98 -27.47 13.76
CA LYS A 103 35.87 -28.01 14.57
C LYS A 103 34.95 -26.90 15.11
N ASN A 104 35.53 -25.79 15.59
CA ASN A 104 34.78 -24.65 16.09
C ASN A 104 33.95 -23.95 15.00
N ILE A 105 34.50 -23.83 13.79
CA ILE A 105 33.80 -23.22 12.64
C ILE A 105 32.70 -24.16 12.10
N GLU A 106 32.89 -25.47 12.16
CA GLU A 106 31.87 -26.45 11.78
C GLU A 106 30.71 -26.50 12.79
N SER A 107 30.99 -26.26 14.07
CA SER A 107 30.00 -26.35 15.15
C SER A 107 29.09 -25.12 15.25
N PHE A 108 29.59 -23.93 14.88
CA PHE A 108 28.85 -22.67 15.03
C PHE A 108 28.74 -21.90 13.71
N PRO A 109 27.57 -21.31 13.40
CA PRO A 109 27.38 -20.54 12.17
C PRO A 109 28.24 -19.26 12.15
N VAL A 110 28.51 -18.69 13.32
CA VAL A 110 29.38 -17.52 13.51
C VAL A 110 30.27 -17.77 14.71
N PHE A 111 31.57 -17.61 14.51
CA PHE A 111 32.57 -17.79 15.55
C PHE A 111 33.34 -16.49 15.79
N LEU A 112 33.17 -15.91 16.97
CA LEU A 112 33.97 -14.79 17.46
C LEU A 112 34.62 -15.23 18.77
N CYS A 113 35.92 -15.51 18.70
CA CYS A 113 36.73 -15.86 19.85
C CYS A 113 36.85 -14.66 20.78
N ASP A 114 36.65 -14.88 22.07
CA ASP A 114 37.01 -13.92 23.10
C ASP A 114 38.53 -13.60 23.05
N ALA A 115 38.89 -12.40 23.48
CA ALA A 115 40.27 -11.91 23.47
C ALA A 115 41.14 -12.58 24.55
N HIS A 116 40.52 -13.03 25.65
CA HIS A 116 41.21 -13.60 26.80
C HIS A 116 40.89 -15.08 27.04
N SER A 117 39.68 -15.52 26.70
CA SER A 117 39.28 -16.92 26.78
C SER A 117 39.07 -17.56 25.40
N SER A 118 39.19 -18.89 25.30
CA SER A 118 38.85 -19.65 24.08
C SER A 118 37.34 -19.82 23.89
N THR A 119 36.52 -18.87 24.35
CA THR A 119 35.05 -18.96 24.31
C THR A 119 34.47 -18.24 23.10
N ASN A 120 33.37 -18.77 22.55
CA ASN A 120 32.66 -18.13 21.45
C ASN A 120 31.66 -17.10 21.98
N LEU A 121 31.91 -15.81 21.74
CA LEU A 121 31.01 -14.73 22.14
C LEU A 121 29.72 -14.70 21.31
N THR A 122 29.72 -15.30 20.11
CA THR A 122 28.56 -15.35 19.20
C THR A 122 27.80 -16.68 19.26
N TYR A 123 27.98 -17.47 20.31
CA TYR A 123 27.39 -18.82 20.43
C TYR A 123 25.86 -18.88 20.27
N ARG A 124 25.14 -17.79 20.61
CA ARG A 124 23.67 -17.71 20.53
C ARG A 124 23.15 -17.44 19.11
N ILE A 125 24.00 -16.95 18.22
CA ILE A 125 23.59 -16.41 16.92
C ILE A 125 23.25 -17.57 15.98
N SER A 126 22.04 -17.57 15.41
CA SER A 126 21.70 -18.52 14.35
C SER A 126 22.22 -18.07 12.99
N LYS A 127 22.35 -19.03 12.07
CA LYS A 127 22.65 -18.74 10.67
C LYS A 127 21.64 -17.77 10.04
N SER A 128 20.34 -17.95 10.33
CA SER A 128 19.28 -17.07 9.78
C SER A 128 19.36 -15.65 10.34
N ALA A 129 19.63 -15.49 11.65
CA ALA A 129 19.82 -14.18 12.27
C ALA A 129 21.03 -13.44 11.68
N PHE A 130 22.14 -14.15 11.51
CA PHE A 130 23.35 -13.55 10.97
C PHE A 130 23.17 -13.15 9.50
N SER A 131 22.63 -14.04 8.66
CA SER A 131 22.33 -13.71 7.26
C SER A 131 21.41 -12.49 7.14
N GLU A 132 20.37 -12.39 7.97
CA GLU A 132 19.50 -11.22 8.01
C GLU A 132 20.29 -9.94 8.33
N LEU A 133 21.15 -9.98 9.34
CA LEU A 133 21.99 -8.84 9.71
C LEU A 133 22.93 -8.42 8.57
N GLN A 134 23.54 -9.39 7.88
CA GLN A 134 24.41 -9.12 6.73
C GLN A 134 23.63 -8.42 5.63
N GLU A 135 22.40 -8.87 5.34
CA GLU A 135 21.53 -8.20 4.39
C GLU A 135 21.18 -6.77 4.81
N GLU A 136 20.84 -6.54 6.07
CA GLU A 136 20.55 -5.19 6.60
C GLU A 136 21.75 -4.25 6.50
N ALA A 137 22.96 -4.76 6.76
CA ALA A 137 24.19 -4.00 6.63
C ALA A 137 24.42 -3.60 5.16
N VAL A 138 24.23 -4.53 4.21
CA VAL A 138 24.35 -4.26 2.77
C VAL A 138 23.32 -3.25 2.30
N ILE A 139 22.05 -3.38 2.71
CA ILE A 139 20.97 -2.44 2.37
C ILE A 139 21.28 -1.04 2.91
N THR A 140 21.81 -0.96 4.13
CA THR A 140 22.19 0.32 4.74
C THR A 140 23.34 0.99 3.98
N LEU A 141 24.34 0.21 3.54
CA LEU A 141 25.43 0.73 2.70
C LEU A 141 24.93 1.23 1.34
N GLN A 142 23.99 0.51 0.72
CA GLN A 142 23.34 0.95 -0.51
C GLN A 142 22.58 2.28 -0.32
N CYS A 143 21.87 2.42 0.80
CA CYS A 143 21.16 3.64 1.17
C CYS A 143 22.13 4.83 1.34
N LEU A 144 23.24 4.65 2.05
CA LEU A 144 24.30 5.66 2.19
C LEU A 144 24.94 6.03 0.84
N GLY A 145 25.12 5.04 -0.05
CA GLY A 145 25.67 5.28 -1.38
C GLY A 145 24.73 6.07 -2.28
N LYS A 146 23.43 5.77 -2.25
CA LYS A 146 22.42 6.40 -3.13
C LYS A 146 22.02 7.79 -2.68
N PHE A 147 21.83 8.02 -1.38
CA PHE A 147 21.26 9.28 -0.86
C PHE A 147 22.24 10.16 -0.10
N GLY A 148 23.49 9.74 0.11
CA GLY A 148 24.50 10.53 0.80
C GLY A 148 24.01 11.01 2.18
N ASP A 149 24.01 12.32 2.40
CA ASP A 149 23.56 12.93 3.66
C ASP A 149 22.03 12.82 3.86
N GLY A 150 21.25 12.73 2.78
CA GLY A 150 19.81 12.52 2.84
C GLY A 150 19.39 11.13 3.35
N ALA A 151 20.36 10.20 3.49
CA ALA A 151 20.12 8.86 4.03
C ALA A 151 19.97 8.85 5.56
N PHE A 152 20.28 9.94 6.27
CA PHE A 152 20.34 9.94 7.73
C PHE A 152 18.99 9.55 8.38
N GLU A 153 17.90 10.20 7.96
CA GLU A 153 16.55 9.92 8.47
C GLU A 153 16.09 8.50 8.13
N ASP A 154 16.38 8.07 6.89
CA ASP A 154 16.10 6.71 6.44
C ASP A 154 16.85 5.68 7.31
N ILE A 155 18.07 5.97 7.76
CA ILE A 155 18.91 5.02 8.50
C ILE A 155 18.64 5.00 10.00
N PHE A 156 18.57 6.17 10.63
CA PHE A 156 18.60 6.29 12.10
C PHE A 156 17.23 6.63 12.72
N THR A 157 16.29 7.16 11.94
CA THR A 157 14.96 7.56 12.43
C THR A 157 13.90 6.52 12.06
N THR A 158 14.01 5.92 10.87
CA THR A 158 13.01 4.96 10.37
C THR A 158 13.13 3.60 11.06
N ASN A 159 12.05 3.17 11.73
CA ASN A 159 11.96 1.87 12.40
C ASN A 159 11.58 0.74 11.44
N VAL A 160 12.51 -0.20 11.22
CA VAL A 160 12.34 -1.43 10.43
C VAL A 160 12.10 -2.60 11.39
N ASP A 161 10.86 -2.67 11.88
CA ASP A 161 10.41 -3.75 12.76
C ASP A 161 9.99 -5.01 12.00
N PHE A 162 9.69 -6.07 12.75
CA PHE A 162 9.29 -7.36 12.20
C PHE A 162 8.12 -7.24 11.19
N SER A 163 7.04 -6.54 11.56
CA SER A 163 5.84 -6.40 10.72
C SER A 163 6.05 -5.67 9.41
N SER A 164 7.01 -4.74 9.36
CA SER A 164 7.31 -3.98 8.14
C SER A 164 8.44 -4.59 7.32
N LYS A 165 9.27 -5.45 7.90
CA LYS A 165 10.43 -6.05 7.24
C LYS A 165 10.05 -7.14 6.24
N TYR A 166 9.18 -8.07 6.62
CA TYR A 166 8.86 -9.25 5.82
C TYR A 166 7.60 -9.06 4.96
N ASP A 167 7.46 -9.88 3.93
CA ASP A 167 6.31 -9.83 3.01
C ASP A 167 5.18 -10.76 3.47
N HIS A 168 5.54 -11.93 4.01
CA HIS A 168 4.59 -12.93 4.50
C HIS A 168 4.82 -13.20 5.97
N HIS A 169 3.73 -13.20 6.75
CA HIS A 169 3.74 -13.33 8.20
C HIS A 169 2.86 -14.50 8.63
N ILE A 170 3.42 -15.37 9.48
CA ILE A 170 2.74 -16.55 10.02
C ILE A 170 2.91 -16.55 11.54
N ARG A 171 1.87 -16.97 12.24
CA ARG A 171 1.91 -17.25 13.68
C ARG A 171 1.52 -18.69 13.93
N LEU A 172 2.32 -19.38 14.72
CA LEU A 172 2.05 -20.73 15.18
C LEU A 172 1.65 -20.66 16.65
N ASN A 173 0.41 -21.01 16.95
CA ASN A 173 -0.06 -21.17 18.31
C ASN A 173 0.31 -22.57 18.78
N LEU A 174 1.27 -22.63 19.71
CA LEU A 174 1.86 -23.89 20.21
C LEU A 174 1.42 -24.19 21.65
N LYS A 175 0.41 -23.49 22.16
CA LYS A 175 -0.08 -23.65 23.52
C LYS A 175 -0.49 -25.10 23.78
N GLY A 176 0.12 -25.73 24.79
CA GLY A 176 -0.13 -27.14 25.15
C GLY A 176 0.50 -28.18 24.22
N SER A 177 1.33 -27.78 23.24
CA SER A 177 2.04 -28.73 22.38
C SER A 177 3.15 -29.44 23.15
N LYS A 178 2.98 -30.74 23.44
CA LYS A 178 3.96 -31.55 24.17
C LYS A 178 5.21 -31.85 23.35
N GLU A 179 5.12 -31.81 22.02
CA GLU A 179 6.24 -32.09 21.11
C GLU A 179 7.36 -31.07 21.24
N VAL A 180 7.01 -29.80 21.51
CA VAL A 180 7.95 -28.69 21.76
C VAL A 180 8.90 -28.98 22.92
N PHE A 181 8.37 -29.62 23.98
CA PHE A 181 9.09 -29.86 25.22
C PHE A 181 9.65 -31.28 25.34
N SER A 182 9.49 -32.10 24.29
CA SER A 182 9.89 -33.50 24.29
C SER A 182 11.40 -33.71 24.54
N SER A 183 12.22 -32.74 24.14
CA SER A 183 13.68 -32.76 24.38
C SER A 183 14.10 -32.38 25.80
N GLY A 184 13.21 -31.83 26.64
CA GLY A 184 13.55 -31.33 27.99
C GLY A 184 14.06 -29.88 27.99
N PHE A 185 14.36 -29.34 29.18
CA PHE A 185 14.88 -27.98 29.38
C PHE A 185 16.36 -28.01 29.77
N CYS A 186 17.09 -26.91 29.53
CA CYS A 186 18.49 -26.73 29.97
C CYS A 186 19.50 -27.71 29.34
N LEU A 187 19.25 -28.13 28.09
CA LEU A 187 20.25 -28.81 27.27
C LEU A 187 21.19 -27.79 26.61
N ASP A 188 22.31 -28.26 26.03
CA ASP A 188 23.24 -27.42 25.27
C ASP A 188 22.53 -26.62 24.16
N ASP A 189 21.52 -27.24 23.53
CA ASP A 189 20.55 -26.58 22.66
C ASP A 189 19.18 -26.48 23.36
N GLU A 190 18.74 -25.25 23.60
CA GLU A 190 17.43 -24.99 24.19
C GLU A 190 16.29 -25.57 23.32
N CYS A 191 15.31 -26.23 23.94
CA CYS A 191 14.25 -26.94 23.21
C CYS A 191 13.44 -26.05 22.25
N TRP A 192 13.18 -24.79 22.63
CA TRP A 192 12.51 -23.84 21.74
C TRP A 192 13.37 -23.47 20.53
N ARG A 193 14.70 -23.47 20.63
CA ARG A 193 15.63 -23.19 19.52
C ARG A 193 15.70 -24.34 18.53
N LEU A 194 15.66 -25.58 19.02
CA LEU A 194 15.55 -26.75 18.18
C LEU A 194 14.26 -26.70 17.35
N TYR A 195 13.15 -26.31 17.98
CA TYR A 195 11.87 -26.17 17.29
C TYR A 195 11.86 -25.01 16.29
N GLU A 196 12.41 -23.84 16.63
CA GLU A 196 12.58 -22.72 15.68
C GLU A 196 13.41 -23.14 14.46
N LYS A 197 14.49 -23.90 14.67
CA LYS A 197 15.35 -24.46 13.61
C LYS A 197 14.58 -25.46 12.76
N GLN A 198 13.82 -26.36 13.38
CA GLN A 198 12.98 -27.33 12.67
C GLN A 198 11.96 -26.62 11.76
N VAL A 199 11.24 -25.62 12.28
CA VAL A 199 10.28 -24.82 11.49
C VAL A 199 11.00 -24.07 10.37
N HIS A 200 12.15 -23.45 10.66
CA HIS A 200 12.96 -22.75 9.66
C HIS A 200 13.38 -23.68 8.51
N ASP A 201 13.89 -24.87 8.83
CA ASP A 201 14.42 -25.82 7.85
C ASP A 201 13.29 -26.41 6.99
N LEU A 202 12.15 -26.74 7.58
CA LEU A 202 10.95 -27.20 6.86
C LEU A 202 10.44 -26.15 5.88
N LEU A 203 10.30 -24.90 6.32
CA LEU A 203 9.82 -23.81 5.47
C LEU A 203 10.84 -23.43 4.40
N SER A 204 12.13 -23.43 4.72
CA SER A 204 13.19 -23.18 3.75
C SER A 204 13.23 -24.27 2.67
N GLN A 205 13.04 -25.54 3.06
CA GLN A 205 12.95 -26.66 2.12
C GLN A 205 11.68 -26.60 1.27
N GLY A 206 10.53 -26.30 1.87
CA GLY A 206 9.25 -26.28 1.17
C GLY A 206 9.07 -25.08 0.24
N LEU A 207 9.61 -23.92 0.60
CA LEU A 207 9.49 -22.70 -0.20
C LEU A 207 10.62 -22.55 -1.23
N GLY A 208 11.81 -23.11 -0.96
CA GLY A 208 12.94 -23.09 -1.88
C GLY A 208 13.25 -21.67 -2.41
N ASP A 209 13.40 -21.54 -3.73
CA ASP A 209 13.74 -20.28 -4.39
C ASP A 209 12.57 -19.27 -4.51
N ARG A 210 11.37 -19.60 -3.98
CA ARG A 210 10.26 -18.64 -3.83
C ARG A 210 10.57 -17.56 -2.81
N THR A 211 11.51 -17.85 -1.89
CA THR A 211 11.87 -16.97 -0.79
C THR A 211 13.34 -16.59 -0.84
N LYS A 212 13.64 -15.37 -0.39
CA LYS A 212 15.02 -14.92 -0.19
C LYS A 212 15.53 -15.32 1.19
N SER A 213 14.69 -15.16 2.21
CA SER A 213 15.04 -15.48 3.60
C SER A 213 13.80 -15.84 4.41
N VAL A 214 13.96 -16.80 5.32
CA VAL A 214 12.96 -17.17 6.33
C VAL A 214 13.52 -16.85 7.71
N ARG A 215 12.74 -16.15 8.52
CA ARG A 215 13.10 -15.85 9.91
C ARG A 215 12.03 -16.40 10.84
N VAL A 216 12.46 -17.25 11.78
CA VAL A 216 11.60 -17.82 12.81
C VAL A 216 12.04 -17.26 14.15
N ILE A 217 11.10 -16.72 14.91
CA ILE A 217 11.36 -16.08 16.20
C ILE A 217 10.30 -16.54 17.20
N TRP A 218 10.75 -17.08 18.31
CA TRP A 218 9.94 -17.43 19.46
C TRP A 218 10.35 -16.56 20.64
N ARG A 219 9.43 -15.70 21.07
CA ARG A 219 9.65 -14.82 22.22
C ARG A 219 9.18 -15.56 23.47
N ASN A 220 10.10 -15.80 24.40
CA ASN A 220 9.86 -16.63 25.59
C ASN A 220 9.97 -15.86 26.92
N SER A 221 10.45 -14.62 26.91
CA SER A 221 10.65 -13.83 28.11
C SER A 221 9.82 -12.55 28.05
N SER A 222 8.60 -12.62 28.57
CA SER A 222 7.86 -11.39 28.90
C SER A 222 8.58 -10.69 30.06
N SER A 223 8.60 -9.35 30.05
CA SER A 223 9.22 -8.54 31.11
C SER A 223 8.54 -8.69 32.49
N GLY A 224 7.52 -9.55 32.62
CA GLY A 224 6.78 -9.84 33.84
C GLY A 224 6.76 -11.33 34.22
N CYS A 225 7.75 -12.12 33.81
CA CYS A 225 7.82 -13.53 34.15
C CYS A 225 7.78 -13.72 35.68
N SER A 226 6.73 -14.39 36.17
CA SER A 226 6.60 -14.74 37.58
C SER A 226 7.51 -15.91 37.87
N LEU A 227 8.49 -15.73 38.77
CA LEU A 227 9.37 -16.81 39.23
C LEU A 227 8.58 -18.05 39.71
N GLU A 228 7.40 -17.83 40.31
CA GLU A 228 6.51 -18.89 40.79
C GLU A 228 5.94 -19.77 39.67
N LYS A 229 5.73 -19.19 38.48
CA LYS A 229 5.21 -19.92 37.31
C LYS A 229 6.31 -20.56 36.47
N GLY A 230 7.57 -20.14 36.64
CA GLY A 230 8.73 -20.71 35.98
C GLY A 230 8.57 -20.87 34.46
N PHE A 231 9.08 -21.98 33.91
CA PHE A 231 9.04 -22.29 32.47
C PHE A 231 7.66 -22.74 31.94
N SER A 232 6.64 -22.84 32.80
CA SER A 232 5.28 -23.25 32.40
C SER A 232 4.51 -22.18 31.61
N THR A 233 5.09 -20.98 31.45
CA THR A 233 4.49 -19.88 30.67
C THR A 233 5.13 -19.68 29.29
N LEU A 234 6.10 -20.51 28.91
CA LEU A 234 6.85 -20.37 27.65
C LEU A 234 5.99 -20.63 26.40
N ASP A 235 4.97 -21.48 26.49
CA ASP A 235 4.07 -21.83 25.37
C ASP A 235 2.92 -20.83 25.16
N ARG A 236 2.89 -19.73 25.92
CA ARG A 236 1.79 -18.75 25.85
C ARG A 236 1.91 -17.76 24.71
N GLU A 237 3.14 -17.47 24.28
CA GLU A 237 3.38 -16.58 23.15
C GLU A 237 3.50 -17.40 21.86
N PRO A 238 2.86 -16.94 20.76
CA PRO A 238 2.96 -17.62 19.49
C PRO A 238 4.38 -17.52 18.94
N LEU A 239 4.83 -18.60 18.29
CA LEU A 239 6.03 -18.55 17.45
C LEU A 239 5.70 -17.79 16.17
N ILE A 240 6.53 -16.82 15.81
CA ILE A 240 6.29 -15.93 14.67
C ILE A 240 7.29 -16.23 13.56
N VAL A 241 6.79 -16.32 12.32
CA VAL A 241 7.61 -16.51 11.12
C VAL A 241 7.43 -15.34 10.18
N GLY A 242 8.55 -14.79 9.73
CA GLY A 242 8.63 -13.74 8.72
C GLY A 242 9.36 -14.26 7.49
N ILE A 243 8.75 -14.08 6.32
CA ILE A 243 9.30 -14.55 5.04
C ILE A 243 9.49 -13.35 4.11
N SER A 244 10.72 -13.19 3.61
CA SER A 244 11.04 -12.24 2.54
C SER A 244 10.98 -12.98 1.21
N MET A 245 10.22 -12.45 0.26
CA MET A 245 10.00 -13.10 -1.03
C MET A 245 11.16 -12.79 -1.99
N SER A 246 11.43 -13.69 -2.94
CA SER A 246 12.50 -13.49 -3.94
C SER A 246 12.05 -12.54 -5.05
N THR A 247 11.23 -13.02 -5.98
CA THR A 247 10.51 -12.21 -6.96
C THR A 247 9.07 -12.70 -7.08
N PRO A 248 8.10 -11.84 -7.44
CA PRO A 248 6.70 -12.25 -7.59
C PRO A 248 6.50 -13.42 -8.57
N GLU A 249 7.29 -13.49 -9.65
CA GLU A 249 7.20 -14.54 -10.67
C GLU A 249 7.58 -15.90 -10.07
N LYS A 250 8.65 -15.95 -9.28
CA LYS A 250 9.06 -17.17 -8.59
C LYS A 250 8.09 -17.51 -7.47
N ALA A 251 7.71 -16.51 -6.68
CA ALA A 251 6.92 -16.73 -5.50
C ALA A 251 5.49 -17.20 -5.79
N PHE A 252 4.86 -16.70 -6.85
CA PHE A 252 3.47 -17.03 -7.20
C PHE A 252 3.33 -18.00 -8.38
N ARG A 253 4.39 -18.72 -8.76
CA ARG A 253 4.29 -19.76 -9.79
C ARG A 253 3.37 -20.89 -9.32
N VAL A 254 2.58 -21.42 -10.26
CA VAL A 254 1.60 -22.49 -10.01
C VAL A 254 2.27 -23.85 -9.89
N VAL A 255 3.38 -24.07 -10.59
CA VAL A 255 4.07 -25.37 -10.66
C VAL A 255 5.47 -25.23 -10.09
N ASP A 256 5.85 -26.12 -9.16
CA ASP A 256 7.23 -26.33 -8.74
C ASP A 256 7.80 -27.57 -9.43
N ILE A 257 8.86 -27.37 -10.20
CA ILE A 257 9.59 -28.45 -10.85
C ILE A 257 10.59 -29.02 -9.84
N GLY A 258 10.44 -30.30 -9.52
CA GLY A 258 11.32 -31.06 -8.65
C GLY A 258 12.40 -31.83 -9.44
N PRO A 259 12.90 -32.95 -8.89
CA PRO A 259 13.96 -33.73 -9.51
C PRO A 259 13.49 -34.46 -10.77
N ASP A 260 14.45 -34.76 -11.65
CA ASP A 260 14.24 -35.60 -12.83
C ASP A 260 13.75 -36.99 -12.42
N ALA A 261 12.84 -37.57 -13.22
CA ALA A 261 12.28 -38.89 -12.97
C ALA A 261 13.35 -40.01 -12.92
N GLU A 262 14.51 -39.79 -13.54
CA GLU A 262 15.64 -40.73 -13.53
C GLU A 262 16.40 -40.76 -12.19
N ASP A 263 16.39 -39.67 -11.41
CA ASP A 263 17.05 -39.59 -10.10
C ASP A 263 16.17 -40.21 -9.00
N ARG A 264 16.28 -41.54 -8.87
CA ARG A 264 15.48 -42.32 -7.91
C ARG A 264 15.60 -41.83 -6.47
N ASP A 265 16.79 -41.44 -6.03
CA ASP A 265 17.02 -41.04 -4.64
C ASP A 265 16.43 -39.66 -4.34
N ALA A 266 16.59 -38.70 -5.26
CA ALA A 266 15.97 -37.39 -5.13
C ALA A 266 14.44 -37.47 -5.23
N VAL A 267 13.91 -38.30 -6.12
CA VAL A 267 12.46 -38.57 -6.26
C VAL A 267 11.88 -39.15 -4.97
N LEU A 268 12.54 -40.14 -4.36
CA LEU A 268 12.09 -40.71 -3.08
C LEU A 268 12.05 -39.66 -1.96
N LYS A 269 13.08 -38.81 -1.86
CA LYS A 269 13.11 -37.70 -0.89
C LYS A 269 11.99 -36.69 -1.15
N PHE A 270 11.76 -36.35 -2.42
CA PHE A 270 10.72 -35.41 -2.85
C PHE A 270 9.32 -35.93 -2.52
N ARG A 271 9.01 -37.18 -2.90
CA ARG A 271 7.73 -37.83 -2.59
C ARG A 271 7.52 -38.00 -1.09
N LYS A 272 8.57 -38.34 -0.32
CA LYS A 272 8.48 -38.41 1.14
C LYS A 272 8.10 -37.05 1.74
N PHE A 273 8.74 -35.98 1.28
CA PHE A 273 8.52 -34.63 1.77
C PHE A 273 7.12 -34.09 1.41
N TRP A 274 6.71 -34.19 0.13
CA TRP A 274 5.46 -33.59 -0.37
C TRP A 274 4.23 -34.51 -0.23
N GLY A 275 4.42 -35.82 -0.17
CA GLY A 275 3.34 -36.80 -0.08
C GLY A 275 2.41 -36.74 -1.28
N GLU A 276 1.12 -36.58 -1.01
CA GLU A 276 0.05 -36.55 -2.02
C GLU A 276 0.15 -35.39 -3.03
N LYS A 277 0.96 -34.37 -2.73
CA LYS A 277 1.19 -33.24 -3.65
C LYS A 277 2.27 -33.49 -4.69
N ALA A 278 3.07 -34.55 -4.55
CA ALA A 278 4.06 -34.93 -5.56
C ALA A 278 3.37 -35.68 -6.70
N GLU A 279 3.47 -35.15 -7.91
CA GLU A 279 2.97 -35.77 -9.14
C GLU A 279 4.04 -35.76 -10.24
N LEU A 280 4.03 -36.80 -11.09
CA LEU A 280 4.91 -36.89 -12.24
C LEU A 280 4.33 -36.10 -13.40
N ARG A 281 5.07 -35.12 -13.93
CA ARG A 281 4.58 -34.26 -15.03
C ARG A 281 5.55 -34.22 -16.19
N ARG A 282 5.00 -34.31 -17.41
CA ARG A 282 5.72 -34.07 -18.66
C ARG A 282 5.58 -32.60 -19.07
N PHE A 283 6.70 -31.94 -19.30
CA PHE A 283 6.78 -30.53 -19.69
C PHE A 283 6.84 -30.36 -21.21
N GLN A 284 6.61 -29.14 -21.70
CA GLN A 284 6.59 -28.82 -23.14
C GLN A 284 7.94 -29.08 -23.83
N ASP A 285 9.03 -29.02 -23.08
CA ASP A 285 10.39 -29.36 -23.52
C ASP A 285 10.68 -30.87 -23.51
N GLY A 286 9.67 -31.70 -23.22
CA GLY A 286 9.77 -33.15 -23.20
C GLY A 286 10.31 -33.75 -21.90
N ARG A 287 10.84 -32.93 -20.98
CA ARG A 287 11.35 -33.39 -19.68
C ARG A 287 10.23 -33.95 -18.81
N ILE A 288 10.53 -35.01 -18.06
CA ILE A 288 9.63 -35.64 -17.11
C ILE A 288 10.26 -35.48 -15.72
N ALA A 289 9.59 -34.75 -14.84
CA ALA A 289 10.08 -34.49 -13.50
C ALA A 289 8.94 -34.64 -12.48
N GLU A 290 9.30 -35.03 -11.26
CA GLU A 290 8.40 -34.90 -10.12
C GLU A 290 8.10 -33.42 -9.88
N SER A 291 6.86 -33.08 -9.63
CA SER A 291 6.42 -31.69 -9.52
C SER A 291 5.33 -31.55 -8.46
N THR A 292 5.14 -30.32 -7.95
CA THR A 292 3.94 -29.97 -7.17
C THR A 292 3.15 -28.89 -7.89
N VAL A 293 1.81 -29.01 -7.84
CA VAL A 293 0.89 -28.09 -8.52
C VAL A 293 -0.06 -27.43 -7.53
N TRP A 294 -0.12 -26.11 -7.59
CA TRP A 294 -0.90 -25.25 -6.71
C TRP A 294 -2.02 -24.56 -7.51
N GLU A 295 -3.04 -25.34 -7.89
CA GLU A 295 -4.17 -24.85 -8.70
C GLU A 295 -4.89 -23.68 -8.04
N THR A 296 -4.85 -22.52 -8.68
CA THR A 296 -5.44 -21.27 -8.18
C THR A 296 -6.08 -20.49 -9.31
N LYS A 297 -7.10 -19.69 -8.97
CA LYS A 297 -7.62 -18.68 -9.89
C LYS A 297 -6.59 -17.56 -9.99
N ASP A 298 -6.56 -16.85 -11.11
CA ASP A 298 -5.55 -15.80 -11.33
C ASP A 298 -5.55 -14.71 -10.23
N TRP A 299 -6.72 -14.34 -9.72
CA TRP A 299 -6.87 -13.34 -8.67
C TRP A 299 -6.57 -13.87 -7.25
N THR A 300 -6.37 -15.17 -7.06
CA THR A 300 -5.97 -15.78 -5.77
C THR A 300 -4.53 -16.27 -5.75
N LYS A 301 -3.72 -15.95 -6.77
CA LYS A 301 -2.31 -16.36 -6.87
C LYS A 301 -1.46 -15.92 -5.68
N HIS A 302 -1.79 -14.80 -5.06
CA HIS A 302 -1.10 -14.33 -3.85
C HIS A 302 -1.25 -15.27 -2.65
N LEU A 303 -2.18 -16.23 -2.68
CA LEU A 303 -2.39 -17.24 -1.64
C LEU A 303 -1.61 -18.54 -1.87
N ILE A 304 -0.80 -18.65 -2.94
CA ILE A 304 -0.02 -19.88 -3.20
C ILE A 304 0.94 -20.18 -2.04
N LEU A 305 1.66 -19.17 -1.55
CA LEU A 305 2.55 -19.32 -0.38
C LEU A 305 1.79 -19.79 0.84
N LYS A 306 0.58 -19.26 1.06
CA LYS A 306 -0.29 -19.67 2.18
C LYS A 306 -0.54 -21.17 2.15
N ARG A 307 -0.94 -21.70 0.99
CA ARG A 307 -1.23 -23.13 0.80
C ARG A 307 0.01 -24.02 0.95
N ILE A 308 1.16 -23.58 0.47
CA ILE A 308 2.43 -24.32 0.64
C ILE A 308 2.79 -24.42 2.13
N VAL A 309 2.75 -23.30 2.84
CA VAL A 309 3.07 -23.21 4.26
C VAL A 309 2.12 -24.10 5.08
N GLU A 310 0.81 -24.01 4.85
CA GLU A 310 -0.19 -24.86 5.50
C GLU A 310 0.12 -26.35 5.28
N HIS A 311 0.33 -26.76 4.02
CA HIS A 311 0.62 -28.16 3.69
C HIS A 311 1.89 -28.66 4.38
N VAL A 312 2.98 -27.90 4.33
CA VAL A 312 4.28 -28.29 4.90
C VAL A 312 4.19 -28.40 6.42
N LEU A 313 3.58 -27.43 7.09
CA LEU A 313 3.52 -27.41 8.56
C LEU A 313 2.56 -28.48 9.11
N VAL A 314 1.39 -28.67 8.49
CA VAL A 314 0.43 -29.71 8.91
C VAL A 314 1.04 -31.10 8.75
N ARG A 315 1.73 -31.35 7.63
CA ARG A 315 2.32 -32.66 7.32
C ARG A 315 3.48 -33.05 8.23
N HIS A 316 4.34 -32.09 8.59
CA HIS A 316 5.61 -32.38 9.27
C HIS A 316 5.63 -32.06 10.77
N LEU A 317 4.69 -31.26 11.28
CA LEU A 317 4.65 -30.83 12.68
C LEU A 317 3.38 -31.29 13.43
N SER A 318 2.56 -32.15 12.83
CA SER A 318 1.29 -32.62 13.43
C SER A 318 0.36 -31.49 13.89
N LEU A 319 0.51 -30.29 13.33
CA LEU A 319 -0.27 -29.11 13.69
C LEU A 319 -1.63 -29.17 13.01
N SER A 320 -2.69 -28.78 13.72
CA SER A 320 -3.97 -28.49 13.09
C SER A 320 -3.91 -27.16 12.35
N GLU A 321 -4.72 -27.01 11.30
CA GLU A 321 -4.85 -25.73 10.56
C GLU A 321 -5.24 -24.56 11.48
N THR A 322 -6.00 -24.84 12.54
CA THR A 322 -6.41 -23.83 13.56
C THR A 322 -5.22 -23.23 14.32
N ASN A 323 -4.09 -23.93 14.39
CA ASN A 323 -2.89 -23.46 15.08
C ASN A 323 -2.02 -22.57 14.18
N ILE A 324 -2.33 -22.50 12.88
CA ILE A 324 -1.55 -21.75 11.89
C ILE A 324 -2.35 -20.52 11.48
N THR A 325 -1.98 -19.35 12.00
CA THR A 325 -2.57 -18.09 11.56
C THR A 325 -1.69 -17.40 10.55
N GLN A 326 -2.15 -17.32 9.30
CA GLN A 326 -1.47 -16.59 8.22
C GLN A 326 -2.15 -15.24 7.96
N ILE A 327 -1.35 -14.19 7.79
CA ILE A 327 -1.87 -12.81 7.73
C ILE A 327 -2.25 -12.36 6.30
N VAL A 328 -1.77 -13.06 5.27
CA VAL A 328 -1.83 -12.60 3.87
C VAL A 328 -3.22 -12.28 3.33
N ASP A 329 -4.27 -12.93 3.83
CA ASP A 329 -5.65 -12.82 3.36
C ASP A 329 -6.61 -12.13 4.33
N GLN A 330 -6.11 -11.64 5.47
CA GLN A 330 -6.95 -11.08 6.54
C GLN A 330 -7.67 -9.78 6.13
N LEU A 331 -7.25 -9.11 5.05
CA LEU A 331 -7.88 -7.89 4.52
C LEU A 331 -8.64 -8.12 3.20
N ASP A 332 -8.77 -9.35 2.72
CA ASP A 332 -9.33 -9.65 1.40
C ASP A 332 -10.80 -9.30 1.33
N PHE A 333 -11.52 -9.50 2.44
CA PHE A 333 -12.92 -9.12 2.58
C PHE A 333 -13.20 -7.67 2.14
N SER A 334 -12.20 -6.77 2.23
CA SER A 334 -12.36 -5.36 1.88
C SER A 334 -12.38 -5.08 0.38
N LEU A 335 -11.88 -6.02 -0.43
CA LEU A 335 -11.73 -5.94 -1.89
C LEU A 335 -12.64 -6.93 -2.64
N LEU A 336 -13.22 -7.92 -1.96
CA LEU A 336 -14.07 -8.93 -2.58
C LEU A 336 -15.50 -8.42 -2.83
N HIS A 337 -16.06 -8.82 -3.98
CA HIS A 337 -17.45 -8.63 -4.37
C HIS A 337 -18.11 -10.00 -4.58
N GLY A 338 -19.13 -10.35 -3.78
CA GLY A 338 -19.82 -11.64 -3.91
C GLY A 338 -18.87 -12.86 -3.78
N GLY A 339 -17.78 -12.73 -3.02
CA GLY A 339 -16.76 -13.75 -2.84
C GLY A 339 -15.69 -13.84 -3.95
N THR A 340 -15.69 -12.91 -4.92
CA THR A 340 -14.69 -12.84 -6.00
C THR A 340 -14.06 -11.45 -6.04
N ASP A 341 -12.76 -11.35 -6.31
CA ASP A 341 -12.11 -10.06 -6.54
C ASP A 341 -12.47 -9.56 -7.96
N PRO A 342 -13.05 -8.36 -8.13
CA PRO A 342 -13.41 -7.83 -9.46
C PRO A 342 -12.23 -7.67 -10.43
N VAL A 343 -10.98 -7.73 -9.94
CA VAL A 343 -9.79 -7.83 -10.81
C VAL A 343 -9.85 -9.03 -11.75
N SER A 344 -10.63 -10.07 -11.46
CA SER A 344 -10.87 -11.17 -12.40
C SER A 344 -11.40 -10.73 -13.76
N PHE A 345 -12.06 -9.57 -13.84
CA PHE A 345 -12.60 -9.02 -15.08
C PHE A 345 -11.61 -8.16 -15.87
N PHE A 346 -10.47 -7.80 -15.27
CA PHE A 346 -9.48 -6.91 -15.89
C PHE A 346 -8.99 -7.39 -17.28
N PRO A 347 -8.69 -8.69 -17.52
CA PRO A 347 -8.29 -9.14 -18.86
C PRO A 347 -9.35 -8.87 -19.94
N ASN A 348 -10.63 -9.03 -19.60
CA ASN A 348 -11.74 -8.76 -20.52
C ASN A 348 -11.90 -7.25 -20.76
N LEU A 349 -11.76 -6.44 -19.71
CA LEU A 349 -11.76 -4.98 -19.82
C LEU A 349 -10.64 -4.48 -20.74
N LEU A 350 -9.42 -4.97 -20.55
CA LEU A 350 -8.26 -4.59 -21.35
C LEU A 350 -8.46 -4.98 -22.84
N GLY A 351 -8.90 -6.21 -23.10
CA GLY A 351 -9.20 -6.65 -24.47
C GLY A 351 -10.32 -5.83 -25.12
N THR A 352 -11.32 -5.38 -24.34
CA THR A 352 -12.37 -4.50 -24.84
C THR A 352 -11.84 -3.10 -25.19
N PHE A 353 -10.98 -2.53 -24.35
CA PHE A 353 -10.34 -1.25 -24.62
C PHE A 353 -9.46 -1.31 -25.89
N GLU A 354 -8.69 -2.37 -26.10
CA GLU A 354 -7.88 -2.56 -27.32
C GLU A 354 -8.74 -2.61 -28.59
N VAL A 355 -9.95 -3.15 -28.50
CA VAL A 355 -10.93 -3.13 -29.61
C VAL A 355 -11.42 -1.70 -29.87
N LEU A 356 -11.77 -0.94 -28.82
CA LEU A 356 -12.17 0.47 -28.96
C LEU A 356 -11.06 1.32 -29.58
N GLU A 357 -9.83 1.17 -29.07
CA GLU A 357 -8.63 1.87 -29.55
C GLU A 357 -8.41 1.62 -31.05
N ARG A 358 -8.51 0.36 -31.49
CA ARG A 358 -8.37 0.00 -32.91
C ARG A 358 -9.46 0.61 -33.78
N ARG A 359 -10.71 0.60 -33.31
CA ARG A 359 -11.85 1.18 -34.04
C ARG A 359 -11.74 2.70 -34.16
N LEU A 360 -11.41 3.39 -33.08
CA LEU A 360 -11.18 4.84 -33.07
C LEU A 360 -10.10 5.24 -34.09
N ARG A 361 -8.99 4.49 -34.17
CA ARG A 361 -7.92 4.76 -35.17
C ARG A 361 -8.33 4.46 -36.61
N SER A 362 -9.34 3.63 -36.84
CA SER A 362 -9.83 3.29 -38.18
C SER A 362 -10.92 4.23 -38.72
N ILE A 363 -11.29 5.26 -37.96
CA ILE A 363 -12.26 6.26 -38.39
C ILE A 363 -11.62 7.17 -39.45
N GLU A 364 -12.22 7.19 -40.65
CA GLU A 364 -11.76 8.02 -41.78
C GLU A 364 -12.70 9.19 -42.11
N ASP A 365 -13.92 9.19 -41.60
CA ASP A 365 -14.97 10.18 -41.90
C ASP A 365 -14.98 11.40 -40.95
N VAL A 366 -13.89 11.61 -40.21
CA VAL A 366 -13.67 12.76 -39.32
C VAL A 366 -12.62 13.69 -39.94
N PRO A 367 -12.79 15.03 -39.90
CA PRO A 367 -11.89 15.97 -40.58
C PRO A 367 -10.41 15.91 -40.16
N LEU A 368 -10.14 15.47 -38.93
CA LEU A 368 -8.80 15.28 -38.38
C LEU A 368 -8.67 13.84 -37.92
N LYS A 369 -7.60 13.16 -38.35
CA LYS A 369 -7.33 11.77 -37.94
C LYS A 369 -7.02 11.69 -36.44
N ILE A 370 -7.44 10.60 -35.82
CA ILE A 370 -7.11 10.29 -34.42
C ILE A 370 -5.67 9.79 -34.35
N SER A 371 -4.78 10.58 -33.75
CA SER A 371 -3.35 10.30 -33.63
C SER A 371 -3.04 9.43 -32.41
N HIS A 372 -3.70 9.69 -31.29
CA HIS A 372 -3.45 9.00 -30.02
C HIS A 372 -4.76 8.68 -29.28
N VAL A 373 -4.78 7.54 -28.59
CA VAL A 373 -5.88 7.11 -27.71
C VAL A 373 -5.23 6.55 -26.45
N GLN A 374 -5.58 7.10 -25.30
CA GLN A 374 -4.98 6.74 -24.02
C GLN A 374 -6.07 6.48 -22.96
N PRO A 375 -5.98 5.37 -22.21
CA PRO A 375 -6.87 5.14 -21.08
C PRO A 375 -6.45 6.00 -19.88
N LEU A 376 -7.41 6.71 -19.29
CA LEU A 376 -7.19 7.55 -18.11
C LEU A 376 -7.81 6.98 -16.83
N ASP A 377 -8.70 5.99 -16.93
CA ASP A 377 -9.38 5.46 -15.75
C ASP A 377 -8.47 4.58 -14.86
N PRO A 378 -8.56 4.66 -13.52
CA PRO A 378 -7.82 3.79 -12.60
C PRO A 378 -8.02 2.28 -12.84
N ALA A 379 -9.16 1.85 -13.40
CA ALA A 379 -9.40 0.45 -13.73
C ALA A 379 -8.45 -0.06 -14.82
N LEU A 380 -8.15 0.77 -15.82
CA LEU A 380 -7.29 0.41 -16.96
C LEU A 380 -5.79 0.46 -16.62
N ARG A 381 -5.43 1.13 -15.52
CA ARG A 381 -4.09 1.08 -14.91
C ARG A 381 -4.03 0.22 -13.65
N SER A 382 -4.99 -0.70 -13.46
CA SER A 382 -5.03 -1.70 -12.38
C SER A 382 -4.97 -1.14 -10.94
N THR A 383 -5.40 0.11 -10.72
CA THR A 383 -5.44 0.77 -9.41
C THR A 383 -6.85 1.03 -8.89
N SER A 384 -7.89 0.74 -9.67
CA SER A 384 -9.29 0.82 -9.18
C SER A 384 -9.53 -0.21 -8.08
N VAL A 385 -10.17 0.21 -6.98
CA VAL A 385 -10.56 -0.70 -5.89
C VAL A 385 -11.53 -1.75 -6.39
N PHE A 386 -12.51 -1.32 -7.18
CA PHE A 386 -13.53 -2.17 -7.81
C PHE A 386 -13.53 -1.92 -9.32
N PRO A 387 -12.66 -2.60 -10.09
CA PRO A 387 -12.76 -2.60 -11.55
C PRO A 387 -14.19 -2.96 -11.99
N PRO A 388 -14.74 -2.29 -13.01
CA PRO A 388 -16.13 -2.50 -13.40
C PRO A 388 -16.35 -3.92 -13.93
N GLU A 389 -17.48 -4.51 -13.57
CA GLU A 389 -17.95 -5.76 -14.16
C GLU A 389 -18.65 -5.46 -15.51
N PRO A 390 -18.55 -6.37 -16.49
CA PRO A 390 -19.24 -6.19 -17.77
C PRO A 390 -20.77 -6.17 -17.55
N HIS A 391 -21.38 -5.06 -17.89
CA HIS A 391 -22.80 -4.82 -17.73
C HIS A 391 -23.62 -5.46 -18.86
N PRO A 392 -24.61 -6.32 -18.59
CA PRO A 392 -25.32 -7.06 -19.62
C PRO A 392 -26.08 -6.17 -20.63
N LEU A 393 -26.54 -4.99 -20.19
CA LEU A 393 -27.27 -4.03 -21.04
C LEU A 393 -26.37 -3.09 -21.85
N ALA A 394 -25.07 -3.03 -21.58
CA ALA A 394 -24.11 -2.17 -22.30
C ALA A 394 -23.42 -2.91 -23.48
N ASN A 395 -24.11 -3.91 -24.05
CA ASN A 395 -23.66 -4.65 -25.22
C ASN A 395 -24.32 -4.14 -26.52
N GLU A 396 -23.53 -4.12 -27.60
CA GLU A 396 -23.93 -3.68 -28.95
C GLU A 396 -25.08 -4.55 -29.49
N LYS A 397 -24.92 -5.87 -29.40
CA LYS A 397 -25.94 -6.85 -29.77
C LYS A 397 -26.73 -7.20 -28.52
N GLY A 398 -28.04 -7.46 -28.65
CA GLY A 398 -28.92 -7.91 -27.56
C GLY A 398 -28.59 -9.31 -27.05
N SER A 399 -27.31 -9.59 -26.78
CA SER A 399 -26.81 -10.85 -26.27
C SER A 399 -27.46 -11.10 -24.91
N GLY A 400 -28.30 -12.13 -24.87
CA GLY A 400 -29.04 -12.59 -23.70
C GLY A 400 -28.13 -13.19 -22.63
N GLY A 401 -27.23 -12.38 -22.08
CA GLY A 401 -26.62 -12.66 -20.79
C GLY A 401 -27.74 -12.83 -19.77
N LYS A 402 -27.67 -13.87 -18.93
CA LYS A 402 -28.68 -14.09 -17.88
C LYS A 402 -28.67 -12.87 -16.96
N LEU A 403 -29.69 -12.01 -17.07
CA LEU A 403 -29.88 -10.91 -16.14
C LEU A 403 -30.14 -11.49 -14.75
N SER A 404 -29.25 -11.15 -13.81
CA SER A 404 -29.44 -11.52 -12.40
C SER A 404 -30.37 -10.52 -11.72
N LYS A 405 -30.99 -10.91 -10.60
CA LYS A 405 -31.78 -10.01 -9.75
C LYS A 405 -30.97 -8.81 -9.21
N LEU A 406 -29.65 -8.83 -9.36
CA LEU A 406 -28.72 -7.85 -8.82
C LEU A 406 -27.99 -7.11 -9.96
N THR A 407 -28.61 -7.03 -11.14
CA THR A 407 -28.12 -6.22 -12.25
C THR A 407 -28.28 -4.74 -11.89
N SER A 408 -27.18 -3.99 -11.90
CA SER A 408 -27.17 -2.55 -11.59
C SER A 408 -28.05 -1.76 -12.55
N SER A 409 -28.73 -0.72 -12.06
CA SER A 409 -29.43 0.26 -12.89
C SER A 409 -28.51 1.40 -13.36
N CYS A 410 -27.30 1.47 -12.80
CA CYS A 410 -26.31 2.51 -13.06
C CYS A 410 -25.03 1.90 -13.66
N ILE A 411 -24.41 2.62 -14.60
CA ILE A 411 -23.10 2.28 -15.17
C ILE A 411 -22.17 3.49 -15.11
N GLN A 412 -20.97 3.30 -14.57
CA GLN A 412 -19.95 4.36 -14.50
C GLN A 412 -19.06 4.29 -15.76
N PRO A 413 -18.91 5.39 -16.50
CA PRO A 413 -18.05 5.42 -17.67
C PRO A 413 -16.57 5.50 -17.29
N LEU A 414 -15.75 4.79 -18.05
CA LEU A 414 -14.29 4.79 -17.97
C LEU A 414 -13.72 5.92 -18.83
N GLU A 415 -12.86 6.75 -18.25
CA GLU A 415 -12.32 7.90 -18.97
C GLU A 415 -11.22 7.50 -19.98
N VAL A 416 -11.34 8.02 -21.21
CA VAL A 416 -10.42 7.80 -22.33
C VAL A 416 -10.11 9.13 -22.99
N MET A 417 -8.81 9.42 -23.13
CA MET A 417 -8.31 10.60 -23.80
C MET A 417 -7.98 10.29 -25.25
N ILE A 418 -8.32 11.21 -26.14
CA ILE A 418 -8.04 11.17 -27.58
C ILE A 418 -7.26 12.42 -27.97
N GLN A 419 -6.25 12.25 -28.83
CA GLN A 419 -5.60 13.35 -29.54
C GLN A 419 -5.89 13.21 -31.03
N LEU A 420 -6.13 14.37 -31.65
CA LEU A 420 -6.27 14.50 -33.09
C LEU A 420 -4.92 14.89 -33.71
N GLU A 421 -4.78 14.78 -35.02
CA GLU A 421 -3.61 15.33 -35.72
C GLU A 421 -3.54 16.86 -35.62
N GLY A 422 -2.32 17.40 -35.68
CA GLY A 422 -2.09 18.83 -35.58
C GLY A 422 -2.75 19.61 -36.72
N SER A 423 -3.43 20.71 -36.39
CA SER A 423 -4.10 21.57 -37.38
C SER A 423 -3.94 23.04 -37.01
N GLY A 424 -3.74 23.90 -38.01
CA GLY A 424 -3.71 25.35 -37.81
C GLY A 424 -5.10 26.00 -37.76
N ASN A 425 -6.16 25.24 -38.06
CA ASN A 425 -7.52 25.75 -38.25
C ASN A 425 -8.35 25.79 -36.96
N TRP A 426 -7.76 25.45 -35.81
CA TRP A 426 -8.46 25.54 -34.52
C TRP A 426 -8.80 27.00 -34.17
N PRO A 427 -9.97 27.26 -33.56
CA PRO A 427 -10.33 28.58 -33.08
C PRO A 427 -9.29 29.15 -32.11
N LYS A 428 -9.25 30.49 -32.01
CA LYS A 428 -8.40 31.20 -31.04
C LYS A 428 -9.08 31.40 -29.68
N ASP A 429 -10.40 31.36 -29.65
CA ASP A 429 -11.19 31.51 -28.43
C ASP A 429 -11.37 30.17 -27.71
N ASP A 430 -11.24 30.18 -26.39
CA ASP A 430 -11.24 28.96 -25.57
C ASP A 430 -12.60 28.26 -25.55
N VAL A 431 -13.70 29.02 -25.51
CA VAL A 431 -15.06 28.46 -25.53
C VAL A 431 -15.32 27.85 -26.91
N ALA A 432 -14.91 28.53 -27.98
CA ALA A 432 -14.99 28.00 -29.33
C ALA A 432 -14.16 26.71 -29.50
N ILE A 433 -12.98 26.60 -28.88
CA ILE A 433 -12.19 25.35 -28.86
C ILE A 433 -13.00 24.21 -28.21
N GLN A 434 -13.61 24.43 -27.04
CA GLN A 434 -14.39 23.38 -26.37
C GLN A 434 -15.59 22.96 -27.21
N LYS A 435 -16.35 23.90 -27.79
CA LYS A 435 -17.46 23.56 -28.69
C LYS A 435 -17.01 22.85 -29.97
N THR A 436 -15.83 23.18 -30.48
CA THR A 436 -15.22 22.44 -31.60
C THR A 436 -14.88 21.01 -31.18
N LYS A 437 -14.34 20.78 -29.97
CA LYS A 437 -14.13 19.42 -29.45
C LYS A 437 -15.44 18.65 -29.32
N SER A 438 -16.49 19.26 -28.78
CA SER A 438 -17.82 18.63 -28.72
C SER A 438 -18.31 18.22 -30.12
N ALA A 439 -18.13 19.08 -31.13
CA ALA A 439 -18.49 18.76 -32.51
C ALA A 439 -17.68 17.58 -33.08
N PHE A 440 -16.37 17.51 -32.81
CA PHE A 440 -15.55 16.35 -33.17
C PHE A 440 -16.03 15.08 -32.45
N LEU A 441 -16.30 15.15 -31.14
CA LEU A 441 -16.79 14.02 -30.36
C LEU A 441 -18.13 13.50 -30.89
N LEU A 442 -19.07 14.39 -31.25
CA LEU A 442 -20.34 14.02 -31.86
C LEU A 442 -20.13 13.27 -33.17
N LYS A 443 -19.27 13.80 -34.06
CA LYS A 443 -18.97 13.16 -35.34
C LYS A 443 -18.29 11.80 -35.17
N ILE A 444 -17.39 11.67 -34.20
CA ILE A 444 -16.77 10.38 -33.81
C ILE A 444 -17.86 9.41 -33.33
N GLY A 445 -18.78 9.86 -32.48
CA GLY A 445 -19.90 9.04 -31.99
C GLY A 445 -20.80 8.54 -33.13
N GLU A 446 -21.15 9.40 -34.09
CA GLU A 446 -21.91 9.05 -35.30
C GLU A 446 -21.18 8.02 -36.18
N SER A 447 -19.87 8.18 -36.35
CA SER A 447 -19.03 7.24 -37.09
C SER A 447 -18.99 5.87 -36.41
N LEU A 448 -18.80 5.85 -35.08
CA LEU A 448 -18.80 4.61 -34.30
C LEU A 448 -20.14 3.87 -34.37
N GLN A 449 -21.24 4.63 -34.37
CA GLN A 449 -22.58 4.09 -34.53
C GLN A 449 -22.82 3.55 -35.95
N SER A 450 -22.42 4.29 -36.99
CA SER A 450 -22.62 3.92 -38.39
C SER A 450 -21.79 2.69 -38.81
N ASN A 451 -20.52 2.65 -38.41
CA ASN A 451 -19.58 1.62 -38.87
C ASN A 451 -19.63 0.33 -38.04
N TRP A 452 -19.90 0.42 -36.74
CA TRP A 452 -19.86 -0.73 -35.83
C TRP A 452 -21.14 -0.96 -35.02
N GLY A 453 -22.18 -0.13 -35.19
CA GLY A 453 -23.45 -0.29 -34.46
C GLY A 453 -23.32 0.00 -32.95
N MET A 454 -22.31 0.77 -32.55
CA MET A 454 -22.07 1.12 -31.15
C MET A 454 -23.14 2.09 -30.65
N ARG A 455 -23.59 1.91 -29.41
CA ARG A 455 -24.47 2.89 -28.77
C ARG A 455 -23.62 4.02 -28.20
N CYS A 456 -23.92 5.23 -28.63
CA CYS A 456 -23.28 6.45 -28.14
C CYS A 456 -24.34 7.35 -27.52
N ASP A 457 -24.11 7.77 -26.27
CA ASP A 457 -24.93 8.76 -25.59
C ASP A 457 -24.09 10.04 -25.47
N ALA A 458 -24.57 11.14 -26.03
CA ALA A 458 -23.86 12.42 -26.06
C ALA A 458 -24.44 13.42 -25.05
N THR A 459 -23.56 14.21 -24.45
CA THR A 459 -23.88 15.35 -23.58
C THR A 459 -23.31 16.64 -24.19
N GLU A 460 -23.44 17.78 -23.50
CA GLU A 460 -22.97 19.07 -24.03
C GLU A 460 -21.46 19.09 -24.34
N ASP A 461 -20.66 18.41 -23.52
CA ASP A 461 -19.19 18.47 -23.58
C ASP A 461 -18.53 17.09 -23.76
N GLU A 462 -19.28 15.98 -23.67
CA GLU A 462 -18.73 14.63 -23.63
C GLU A 462 -19.57 13.63 -24.44
N VAL A 463 -18.91 12.58 -24.96
CA VAL A 463 -19.57 11.43 -25.59
C VAL A 463 -19.20 10.16 -24.84
N VAL A 464 -20.22 9.38 -24.46
CA VAL A 464 -20.06 8.07 -23.83
C VAL A 464 -20.42 6.98 -24.82
N VAL A 465 -19.53 6.01 -24.99
CA VAL A 465 -19.66 4.89 -25.92
C VAL A 465 -19.81 3.59 -25.14
N LEU A 466 -20.83 2.80 -25.45
CA LEU A 466 -21.05 1.48 -24.86
C LEU A 466 -20.46 0.37 -25.74
N LEU A 467 -19.57 -0.44 -25.18
CA LEU A 467 -18.89 -1.54 -25.87
C LEU A 467 -18.69 -2.74 -24.94
N SER A 468 -19.14 -3.92 -25.39
CA SER A 468 -18.93 -5.22 -24.73
C SER A 468 -19.22 -5.24 -23.22
N GLY A 469 -20.21 -4.44 -22.78
CA GLY A 469 -20.62 -4.36 -21.38
C GLY A 469 -19.96 -3.22 -20.58
N TYR A 470 -19.11 -2.41 -21.20
CA TYR A 470 -18.45 -1.28 -20.56
C TYR A 470 -18.90 0.04 -21.19
N ALA A 471 -18.84 1.12 -20.42
CA ALA A 471 -19.04 2.48 -20.89
C ALA A 471 -17.69 3.21 -20.93
N PHE A 472 -17.39 3.90 -22.02
CA PHE A 472 -16.16 4.68 -22.20
C PHE A 472 -16.52 6.14 -22.49
N ARG A 473 -16.05 7.06 -21.65
CA ARG A 473 -16.19 8.51 -21.84
C ARG A 473 -14.99 9.02 -22.63
N LEU A 474 -15.25 9.64 -23.78
CA LEU A 474 -14.21 10.18 -24.65
C LEU A 474 -13.98 11.68 -24.36
N LYS A 475 -12.72 12.07 -24.15
CA LYS A 475 -12.27 13.47 -23.97
C LYS A 475 -11.17 13.80 -24.97
N ILE A 476 -11.19 14.99 -25.56
CA ILE A 476 -10.17 15.44 -26.52
C ILE A 476 -9.15 16.35 -25.82
N LEU A 477 -7.87 15.94 -25.83
CA LEU A 477 -6.76 16.78 -25.41
C LEU A 477 -6.23 17.57 -26.61
N HIS A 478 -6.15 18.89 -26.48
CA HIS A 478 -5.69 19.78 -27.54
C HIS A 478 -4.26 20.31 -27.27
N GLU A 479 -3.39 20.28 -28.28
CA GLU A 479 -1.95 20.60 -28.15
C GLU A 479 -1.64 22.00 -27.62
N ARG A 480 -2.50 22.99 -27.92
CA ARG A 480 -2.28 24.39 -27.48
C ARG A 480 -2.40 24.56 -25.96
N ALA A 481 -3.09 23.66 -25.29
CA ALA A 481 -3.08 23.62 -23.83
C ALA A 481 -1.69 23.29 -23.27
N LEU A 482 -0.91 22.44 -23.97
CA LEU A 482 0.45 22.06 -23.59
C LEU A 482 1.43 23.24 -23.70
N ALA A 483 1.32 24.04 -24.77
CA ALA A 483 2.18 25.19 -25.01
C ALA A 483 1.96 26.33 -24.00
N LEU A 484 0.73 26.49 -23.50
CA LEU A 484 0.37 27.58 -22.58
C LEU A 484 0.62 27.25 -21.11
N VAL A 485 0.61 25.97 -20.71
CA VAL A 485 1.06 25.51 -19.37
C VAL A 485 2.51 25.97 -19.09
N ASN A 486 3.35 26.04 -20.11
CA ASN A 486 4.73 26.52 -19.99
C ASN A 486 4.88 28.06 -19.96
N SER A 487 3.83 28.83 -20.28
CA SER A 487 3.95 30.28 -20.58
C SER A 487 3.53 31.23 -19.45
N GLY A 488 3.03 30.74 -18.31
CA GLY A 488 2.92 31.50 -17.05
C GLY A 488 2.02 32.76 -17.02
N ILE A 489 1.38 33.15 -18.13
CA ILE A 489 0.64 34.42 -18.23
C ILE A 489 -0.81 34.15 -18.67
N ALA A 490 -1.82 34.48 -17.84
CA ALA A 490 -3.08 35.14 -18.25
C ALA A 490 -4.24 35.17 -17.21
N ASN A 491 -5.17 36.10 -17.48
CA ASN A 491 -6.37 36.60 -16.78
C ASN A 491 -7.37 35.61 -16.11
N GLN A 492 -8.19 36.13 -15.18
CA GLN A 492 -9.11 35.36 -14.32
C GLN A 492 -10.25 34.58 -15.01
N ARG A 493 -10.81 35.02 -16.15
CA ARG A 493 -11.85 34.26 -16.90
C ARG A 493 -11.25 33.13 -17.76
N ALA A 494 -10.05 33.34 -18.28
CA ALA A 494 -9.24 32.33 -18.98
C ALA A 494 -8.93 31.13 -18.04
N LYS A 495 -8.73 31.36 -16.74
CA LYS A 495 -8.37 30.31 -15.76
C LYS A 495 -9.30 29.08 -15.70
N ARG A 496 -10.61 29.20 -16.03
CA ARG A 496 -11.54 28.05 -15.93
C ARG A 496 -11.42 27.07 -17.10
N VAL A 497 -11.29 27.56 -18.33
CA VAL A 497 -11.21 26.69 -19.53
C VAL A 497 -9.81 26.10 -19.70
N PHE A 498 -8.76 26.87 -19.35
CA PHE A 498 -7.38 26.34 -19.24
C PHE A 498 -7.24 25.28 -18.15
N GLY A 499 -8.12 25.27 -17.14
CA GLY A 499 -8.11 24.27 -16.08
C GLY A 499 -8.40 22.84 -16.57
N ALA A 500 -9.36 22.66 -17.48
CA ALA A 500 -9.83 21.34 -17.91
C ALA A 500 -8.82 20.60 -18.80
N ASP A 501 -8.18 21.29 -19.74
CA ASP A 501 -7.12 20.65 -20.55
C ASP A 501 -5.83 20.44 -19.76
N LYS A 502 -5.52 21.35 -18.82
CA LYS A 502 -4.39 21.19 -17.91
C LYS A 502 -4.60 19.99 -16.98
N SER A 503 -5.80 19.79 -16.42
CA SER A 503 -6.10 18.61 -15.63
C SER A 503 -6.02 17.33 -16.46
N LEU A 504 -6.59 17.34 -17.68
CA LEU A 504 -6.53 16.20 -18.59
C LEU A 504 -5.09 15.82 -18.98
N PHE A 505 -4.20 16.82 -19.14
CA PHE A 505 -2.78 16.57 -19.34
C PHE A 505 -2.12 15.91 -18.13
N PHE A 506 -2.40 16.40 -16.91
CA PHE A 506 -1.87 15.77 -15.70
C PHE A 506 -2.37 14.33 -15.53
N GLU A 507 -3.65 14.08 -15.81
CA GLU A 507 -4.26 12.73 -15.82
C GLU A 507 -3.55 11.82 -16.82
N SER A 508 -3.28 12.31 -18.03
CA SER A 508 -2.56 11.58 -19.09
C SER A 508 -1.13 11.22 -18.66
N GLN A 509 -0.37 12.19 -18.14
CA GLN A 509 1.00 11.96 -17.70
C GLN A 509 1.04 11.00 -16.49
N HIS A 510 0.12 11.17 -15.55
CA HIS A 510 -0.02 10.30 -14.40
C HIS A 510 -0.36 8.86 -14.80
N ALA A 511 -1.38 8.65 -15.64
CA ALA A 511 -1.77 7.32 -16.10
C ALA A 511 -0.63 6.59 -16.82
N SER A 512 0.16 7.30 -17.65
CA SER A 512 1.35 6.76 -18.30
C SER A 512 2.42 6.32 -17.30
N MET A 513 2.72 7.19 -16.33
CA MET A 513 3.70 6.94 -15.27
C MET A 513 3.32 5.70 -14.43
N ILE A 514 2.06 5.61 -14.00
CA ILE A 514 1.56 4.50 -13.18
C ILE A 514 1.54 3.18 -13.97
N LYS A 515 1.16 3.21 -15.24
CA LYS A 515 1.25 2.02 -16.10
C LYS A 515 2.69 1.49 -16.19
N GLY A 516 3.69 2.38 -16.13
CA GLY A 516 5.11 2.03 -16.04
C GLY A 516 5.50 1.28 -14.77
N LEU A 517 4.79 1.47 -13.64
CA LEU A 517 5.06 0.80 -12.36
C LEU A 517 4.56 -0.64 -12.30
N LEU A 518 3.47 -0.97 -13.00
CA LEU A 518 2.77 -2.25 -12.84
C LEU A 518 3.62 -3.44 -13.27
N LYS A 519 4.42 -3.28 -14.34
CA LYS A 519 5.26 -4.35 -14.88
C LYS A 519 6.42 -4.71 -13.94
N PRO A 520 7.25 -3.77 -13.46
CA PRO A 520 8.32 -4.10 -12.50
C PRO A 520 7.79 -4.44 -11.10
N TYR A 521 6.60 -3.95 -10.73
CA TYR A 521 6.06 -4.11 -9.38
C TYR A 521 4.63 -4.66 -9.36
N PRO A 522 4.45 -5.99 -9.53
CA PRO A 522 3.12 -6.63 -9.50
C PRO A 522 2.30 -6.38 -8.22
N ALA A 523 2.95 -6.17 -7.08
CA ALA A 523 2.29 -5.89 -5.81
C ALA A 523 1.75 -4.45 -5.69
N TYR A 524 2.14 -3.54 -6.58
CA TYR A 524 1.74 -2.13 -6.53
C TYR A 524 0.22 -1.94 -6.59
N GLY A 525 -0.44 -2.50 -7.61
CA GLY A 525 -1.90 -2.38 -7.79
C GLY A 525 -2.68 -2.84 -6.55
N PRO A 526 -2.45 -4.07 -6.04
CA PRO A 526 -3.08 -4.54 -4.81
C PRO A 526 -2.85 -3.65 -3.57
N VAL A 527 -1.66 -3.05 -3.40
CA VAL A 527 -1.38 -2.11 -2.29
C VAL A 527 -2.20 -0.83 -2.45
N VAL A 528 -2.22 -0.25 -3.66
CA VAL A 528 -3.01 0.96 -3.96
C VAL A 528 -4.49 0.71 -3.65
N ARG A 529 -5.03 -0.44 -4.05
CA ARG A 529 -6.44 -0.78 -3.82
C ARG A 529 -6.77 -0.80 -2.33
N LEU A 530 -5.93 -1.42 -1.50
CA LEU A 530 -6.10 -1.39 -0.04
C LEU A 530 -5.97 0.03 0.53
N ALA A 531 -4.98 0.80 0.06
CA ALA A 531 -4.76 2.17 0.50
C ALA A 531 -5.97 3.08 0.19
N LYS A 532 -6.47 3.06 -1.06
CA LYS A 532 -7.67 3.79 -1.47
C LYS A 532 -8.89 3.35 -0.67
N ARG A 533 -9.05 2.04 -0.46
CA ARG A 533 -10.15 1.49 0.33
C ARG A 533 -10.13 1.97 1.78
N TRP A 534 -8.94 2.08 2.38
CA TRP A 534 -8.78 2.64 3.72
C TRP A 534 -9.03 4.14 3.78
N VAL A 535 -8.51 4.92 2.81
CA VAL A 535 -8.77 6.37 2.73
C VAL A 535 -10.28 6.64 2.64
N ALA A 536 -10.97 5.90 1.78
CA ALA A 536 -12.40 6.05 1.55
C ALA A 536 -13.21 5.63 2.79
N SER A 537 -12.91 4.49 3.42
CA SER A 537 -13.64 4.02 4.60
C SER A 537 -13.51 4.94 5.82
N HIS A 538 -12.43 5.73 5.89
CA HIS A 538 -12.25 6.78 6.91
C HIS A 538 -12.81 8.14 6.53
N LEU A 539 -13.56 8.23 5.41
CA LEU A 539 -14.28 9.40 4.90
C LEU A 539 -13.37 10.52 4.34
N PHE A 540 -12.18 10.17 3.85
CA PHE A 540 -11.21 11.12 3.29
C PHE A 540 -11.28 11.25 1.76
N SER A 541 -12.30 10.69 1.08
CA SER A 541 -12.42 10.77 -0.39
C SER A 541 -12.52 12.20 -0.93
N ALA A 542 -13.00 13.14 -0.13
CA ALA A 542 -13.01 14.56 -0.50
C ALA A 542 -11.65 15.25 -0.33
N SER A 543 -10.80 14.72 0.56
CA SER A 543 -9.54 15.34 0.96
C SER A 543 -8.35 14.84 0.17
N LEU A 544 -8.37 13.55 -0.23
CA LEU A 544 -7.30 12.90 -0.99
C LEU A 544 -7.85 12.36 -2.31
N ALA A 545 -7.31 12.85 -3.42
CA ALA A 545 -7.57 12.31 -4.75
C ALA A 545 -6.98 10.90 -4.90
N ASP A 546 -7.55 10.10 -5.79
CA ASP A 546 -7.09 8.74 -6.09
C ASP A 546 -5.64 8.73 -6.57
N GLU A 547 -5.26 9.71 -7.40
CA GLU A 547 -3.91 9.92 -7.92
C GLU A 547 -2.92 10.26 -6.81
N THR A 548 -3.36 10.98 -5.76
CA THR A 548 -2.52 11.27 -4.58
C THR A 548 -2.18 9.97 -3.86
N VAL A 549 -3.16 9.08 -3.66
CA VAL A 549 -2.93 7.77 -3.03
C VAL A 549 -1.99 6.91 -3.89
N GLU A 550 -2.16 6.93 -5.21
CA GLU A 550 -1.26 6.26 -6.16
C GLU A 550 0.18 6.75 -6.04
N LEU A 551 0.41 8.06 -6.00
CA LEU A 551 1.76 8.64 -5.83
C LEU A 551 2.40 8.28 -4.49
N LEU A 552 1.64 8.31 -3.40
CA LEU A 552 2.13 7.94 -2.07
C LEU A 552 2.56 6.48 -2.02
N VAL A 553 1.80 5.59 -2.64
CA VAL A 553 2.18 4.17 -2.75
C VAL A 553 3.36 4.01 -3.71
N ALA A 554 3.40 4.73 -4.83
CA ALA A 554 4.50 4.67 -5.79
C ALA A 554 5.85 5.01 -5.14
N TYR A 555 5.87 5.99 -4.24
CA TYR A 555 7.05 6.33 -3.45
C TYR A 555 7.64 5.12 -2.69
N LEU A 556 6.80 4.21 -2.17
CA LEU A 556 7.26 3.00 -1.45
C LEU A 556 7.98 1.98 -2.35
N PHE A 557 7.67 1.97 -3.64
CA PHE A 557 8.26 1.04 -4.61
C PHE A 557 9.51 1.64 -5.26
N VAL A 558 9.45 2.93 -5.58
CA VAL A 558 10.54 3.70 -6.21
C VAL A 558 11.67 4.00 -5.22
N LYS A 559 11.31 4.54 -4.04
CA LYS A 559 12.22 4.80 -2.92
C LYS A 559 11.95 3.78 -1.81
N SER A 560 12.31 2.53 -2.09
CA SER A 560 12.07 1.41 -1.17
C SER A 560 12.98 1.41 0.05
N LEU A 561 14.21 1.94 -0.07
CA LEU A 561 15.17 2.03 1.02
C LEU A 561 14.65 2.93 2.15
N PRO A 562 14.85 2.57 3.44
CA PRO A 562 15.74 1.51 3.96
C PRO A 562 15.13 0.09 3.93
N PHE A 563 13.90 -0.06 3.44
CA PHE A 563 13.26 -1.36 3.28
C PHE A 563 13.61 -2.01 1.94
N LYS A 564 13.18 -3.25 1.73
CA LYS A 564 13.11 -3.89 0.40
C LYS A 564 11.82 -3.48 -0.31
N THR A 565 11.75 -3.54 -1.63
CA THR A 565 10.50 -3.30 -2.35
C THR A 565 9.39 -4.26 -1.86
N PRO A 566 8.18 -3.78 -1.53
CA PRO A 566 7.11 -4.66 -1.04
C PRO A 566 6.69 -5.71 -2.08
N CYS A 567 6.60 -6.98 -1.67
CA CYS A 567 6.05 -8.06 -2.49
C CYS A 567 4.67 -8.54 -2.01
N SER A 568 4.18 -7.98 -0.90
CA SER A 568 2.89 -8.30 -0.29
C SER A 568 2.07 -7.04 -0.07
N ARG A 569 0.77 -7.15 -0.33
CA ARG A 569 -0.18 -6.04 -0.15
C ARG A 569 -0.34 -5.61 1.30
N ILE A 570 -0.23 -6.52 2.27
CA ILE A 570 -0.36 -6.20 3.70
C ILE A 570 0.85 -5.37 4.16
N THR A 571 2.06 -5.80 3.82
CA THR A 571 3.29 -5.07 4.16
C THR A 571 3.35 -3.72 3.46
N GLY A 572 3.00 -3.66 2.18
CA GLY A 572 2.91 -2.40 1.45
C GLY A 572 1.89 -1.45 2.07
N PHE A 573 0.73 -1.95 2.48
CA PHE A 573 -0.30 -1.17 3.17
C PHE A 573 0.18 -0.66 4.55
N LEU A 574 0.85 -1.49 5.36
CA LEU A 574 1.44 -1.04 6.62
C LEU A 574 2.46 0.10 6.40
N ARG A 575 3.32 -0.04 5.39
CA ARG A 575 4.32 0.98 5.07
C ARG A 575 3.70 2.26 4.53
N PHE A 576 2.60 2.18 3.78
CA PHE A 576 1.79 3.34 3.39
C PHE A 576 1.26 4.10 4.60
N LEU A 577 0.69 3.40 5.59
CA LEU A 577 0.19 4.03 6.81
C LEU A 577 1.31 4.71 7.61
N ARG A 578 2.49 4.08 7.71
CA ARG A 578 3.66 4.67 8.38
C ARG A 578 4.22 5.86 7.61
N LEU A 579 4.31 5.78 6.28
CA LEU A 579 4.72 6.90 5.44
C LEU A 579 3.82 8.11 5.70
N LEU A 580 2.50 7.94 5.68
CA LEU A 580 1.57 9.01 6.01
C LEU A 580 1.80 9.57 7.43
N ALA A 581 2.01 8.70 8.41
CA ALA A 581 2.11 9.06 9.81
C ALA A 581 3.42 9.76 10.20
N ASP A 582 4.53 9.38 9.58
CA ASP A 582 5.88 9.70 10.06
C ASP A 582 6.66 10.62 9.10
N TYR A 583 6.21 10.79 7.85
CA TYR A 583 6.85 11.70 6.90
C TYR A 583 6.74 13.16 7.34
N ASP A 584 7.83 13.91 7.19
CA ASP A 584 7.88 15.33 7.54
C ASP A 584 7.30 16.20 6.42
N TRP A 585 5.97 16.27 6.40
CA TRP A 585 5.22 17.10 5.48
C TRP A 585 5.52 18.60 5.63
N ALA A 586 5.97 19.06 6.80
CA ALA A 586 6.15 20.48 7.07
C ALA A 586 7.42 21.02 6.41
N PHE A 587 8.51 20.27 6.49
CA PHE A 587 9.84 20.74 6.06
C PHE A 587 10.42 20.03 4.84
N SER A 588 9.78 18.97 4.33
CA SER A 588 10.27 18.22 3.18
C SER A 588 9.21 18.05 2.07
N PRO A 589 9.57 18.32 0.78
CA PRO A 589 8.74 17.93 -0.35
C PRO A 589 8.93 16.45 -0.68
N MET A 590 7.85 15.75 -1.02
CA MET A 590 7.94 14.36 -1.48
C MET A 590 8.16 14.34 -2.99
N VAL A 591 9.34 13.85 -3.40
CA VAL A 591 9.72 13.74 -4.81
C VAL A 591 9.60 12.29 -5.27
N ILE A 592 8.71 12.03 -6.23
CA ILE A 592 8.51 10.72 -6.85
C ILE A 592 9.17 10.72 -8.23
N ASP A 593 10.38 10.16 -8.29
CA ASP A 593 11.18 10.07 -9.51
C ASP A 593 11.31 8.63 -10.00
N MET A 594 10.56 8.30 -11.04
CA MET A 594 10.38 6.94 -11.53
C MET A 594 11.59 6.34 -12.24
N LYS A 595 12.28 7.14 -13.06
CA LYS A 595 13.36 6.68 -13.95
C LYS A 595 14.68 7.42 -13.68
N ASP A 596 14.79 8.09 -12.53
CA ASP A 596 15.82 9.08 -12.27
C ASP A 596 15.85 10.16 -13.38
N ASP A 597 14.65 10.53 -13.88
CA ASP A 597 14.46 11.50 -14.98
C ASP A 597 14.70 12.95 -14.50
N LEU A 598 14.59 13.20 -13.18
CA LEU A 598 14.74 14.55 -12.64
C LEU A 598 16.21 14.94 -12.55
N SER A 599 16.57 15.96 -13.34
CA SER A 599 17.88 16.58 -13.28
C SER A 599 18.11 17.31 -11.94
N PRO A 600 19.37 17.60 -11.58
CA PRO A 600 19.68 18.42 -10.40
C PRO A 600 19.01 19.81 -10.44
N SER A 601 18.85 20.39 -11.63
CA SER A 601 18.10 21.65 -11.81
C SER A 601 16.62 21.49 -11.48
N ASP A 602 15.99 20.37 -11.87
CA ASP A 602 14.59 20.11 -11.56
C ASP A 602 14.38 19.92 -10.05
N LYS A 603 15.31 19.24 -9.38
CA LYS A 603 15.27 19.08 -7.92
C LYS A 603 15.38 20.43 -7.19
N LYS A 604 16.24 21.32 -7.68
CA LYS A 604 16.35 22.69 -7.16
C LYS A 604 15.06 23.49 -7.40
N GLU A 605 14.47 23.38 -8.59
CA GLU A 605 13.19 24.01 -8.92
C GLU A 605 12.08 23.54 -7.97
N ILE A 606 12.00 22.23 -7.70
CA ILE A 606 11.07 21.63 -6.75
C ILE A 606 11.26 22.20 -5.34
N GLU A 607 12.51 22.30 -4.86
CA GLU A 607 12.81 22.89 -3.55
C GLU A 607 12.41 24.36 -3.46
N ASP A 608 12.66 25.14 -4.52
CA ASP A 608 12.30 26.54 -4.58
C ASP A 608 10.76 26.72 -4.59
N ASN A 609 10.04 25.93 -5.39
CA ASN A 609 8.57 25.88 -5.38
C ASN A 609 8.01 25.48 -4.01
N PHE A 610 8.61 24.49 -3.35
CA PHE A 610 8.23 24.08 -2.00
C PHE A 610 8.43 25.22 -1.00
N ARG A 611 9.59 25.90 -1.00
CA ARG A 611 9.86 27.05 -0.13
C ARG A 611 8.87 28.20 -0.37
N LEU A 612 8.51 28.47 -1.63
CA LEU A 612 7.51 29.47 -1.98
C LEU A 612 6.13 29.12 -1.40
N SER A 613 5.72 27.85 -1.55
CA SER A 613 4.45 27.36 -1.00
C SER A 613 4.38 27.52 0.53
N ARG A 614 5.51 27.32 1.22
CA ARG A 614 5.63 27.48 2.68
C ARG A 614 5.73 28.94 3.13
N LYS A 615 6.32 29.84 2.33
CA LYS A 615 6.35 31.29 2.63
C LYS A 615 4.97 31.95 2.54
N GLY A 616 4.12 31.51 1.61
CA GLY A 616 2.74 31.98 1.49
C GLY A 616 1.91 31.81 2.79
N TYR A 617 2.28 30.83 3.63
CA TYR A 617 1.67 30.55 4.93
C TYR A 617 1.91 31.64 5.97
N ALA A 618 3.05 32.36 5.90
CA ALA A 618 3.42 33.35 6.91
C ALA A 618 2.81 34.74 6.67
N GLY A 619 2.40 35.05 5.43
CA GLY A 619 1.96 36.38 5.01
C GLY A 619 0.44 36.59 4.96
N ASN A 620 -0.36 35.54 4.72
CA ASN A 620 -1.81 35.66 4.56
C ASN A 620 -2.56 34.48 5.22
N MET A 621 -3.15 34.74 6.39
CA MET A 621 -3.90 33.75 7.18
C MET A 621 -5.22 33.28 6.50
N GLN A 622 -5.60 33.90 5.38
CA GLN A 622 -6.78 33.55 4.57
C GLN A 622 -6.49 32.58 3.41
N ASN A 623 -5.22 32.37 3.02
CA ASN A 623 -4.88 31.40 1.96
C ASN A 623 -4.72 30.02 2.57
N ILE A 624 -5.63 29.10 2.22
CA ILE A 624 -5.53 27.67 2.54
C ILE A 624 -4.30 27.12 1.81
N SER A 625 -3.16 27.08 2.49
CA SER A 625 -1.93 26.53 1.91
C SER A 625 -1.99 25.01 1.89
N PRO A 626 -1.54 24.36 0.79
CA PRO A 626 -1.49 22.91 0.71
C PRO A 626 -0.55 22.34 1.77
N ALA A 627 -1.03 21.37 2.54
CA ALA A 627 -0.22 20.76 3.60
C ALA A 627 0.70 19.67 3.03
N MET A 628 0.26 18.99 1.97
CA MET A 628 1.03 17.98 1.25
C MET A 628 1.65 18.59 -0.01
N PHE A 629 2.91 18.28 -0.28
CA PHE A 629 3.61 18.70 -1.50
C PHE A 629 4.18 17.46 -2.19
N LEU A 630 3.60 17.08 -3.33
CA LEU A 630 3.99 15.92 -4.13
C LEU A 630 4.53 16.40 -5.48
N ALA A 631 5.81 16.15 -5.73
CA ALA A 631 6.45 16.50 -6.99
C ALA A 631 6.76 15.26 -7.82
N THR A 632 6.54 15.37 -9.13
CA THR A 632 6.89 14.37 -10.15
C THR A 632 7.60 15.05 -11.32
N SER A 633 8.05 14.27 -12.31
CA SER A 633 8.62 14.82 -13.55
C SER A 633 7.64 15.67 -14.37
N TYR A 634 6.33 15.41 -14.26
CA TYR A 634 5.30 16.17 -14.97
C TYR A 634 4.68 17.30 -14.13
N ASP A 635 4.87 17.30 -12.81
CA ASP A 635 4.33 18.30 -11.89
C ASP A 635 5.36 18.63 -10.80
N LYS A 636 6.20 19.63 -11.07
CA LYS A 636 7.25 20.09 -10.14
C LYS A 636 6.75 21.07 -9.08
N ALA A 637 5.57 21.65 -9.28
CA ALA A 637 4.99 22.67 -8.42
C ALA A 637 3.89 22.11 -7.48
N SER A 638 3.58 20.81 -7.60
CA SER A 638 2.55 20.12 -6.81
C SER A 638 1.15 20.71 -7.03
N GLU A 639 0.85 21.12 -8.27
CA GLU A 639 -0.39 21.80 -8.62
C GLU A 639 -1.54 20.85 -8.95
N ALA A 640 -1.23 19.65 -9.44
CA ALA A 640 -2.21 18.75 -10.03
C ALA A 640 -3.18 18.18 -8.99
N TRP A 641 -2.64 17.62 -7.91
CA TRP A 641 -3.42 16.75 -7.01
C TRP A 641 -3.56 17.27 -5.58
N THR A 642 -2.61 18.10 -5.13
CA THR A 642 -2.54 18.52 -3.72
C THR A 642 -2.53 20.04 -3.54
N SER A 643 -2.89 20.81 -4.57
CA SER A 643 -2.84 22.28 -4.56
C SER A 643 -3.78 22.95 -3.54
N SER A 644 -4.92 22.32 -3.22
CA SER A 644 -5.93 22.88 -2.30
C SER A 644 -6.25 21.97 -1.11
N SER A 645 -6.04 20.66 -1.26
CA SER A 645 -6.36 19.65 -0.25
C SER A 645 -5.33 18.52 -0.33
N PRO A 646 -4.91 17.93 0.80
CA PRO A 646 -5.34 18.22 2.16
C PRO A 646 -4.74 19.53 2.71
N ASN A 647 -5.54 20.27 3.46
CA ASN A 647 -5.09 21.38 4.28
C ASN A 647 -4.45 20.87 5.60
N SER A 648 -3.89 21.78 6.41
CA SER A 648 -3.15 21.39 7.63
C SER A 648 -4.02 20.61 8.64
N MET A 649 -5.30 20.95 8.77
CA MET A 649 -6.21 20.25 9.69
C MET A 649 -6.60 18.87 9.17
N GLU A 650 -6.88 18.76 7.87
CA GLU A 650 -7.14 17.48 7.21
C GLU A 650 -5.95 16.55 7.32
N LEU A 651 -4.75 17.05 7.03
CA LEU A 651 -3.53 16.27 7.10
C LEU A 651 -3.25 15.80 8.54
N LYS A 652 -3.42 16.67 9.55
CA LYS A 652 -3.29 16.27 10.96
C LYS A 652 -4.25 15.14 11.34
N ARG A 653 -5.49 15.22 10.87
CA ARG A 653 -6.50 14.18 11.09
C ARG A 653 -6.10 12.87 10.40
N LEU A 654 -5.67 12.95 9.14
CA LEU A 654 -5.19 11.81 8.36
C LEU A 654 -3.99 11.13 9.04
N ILE A 655 -3.00 11.90 9.47
CA ILE A 655 -1.81 11.42 10.21
C ILE A 655 -2.22 10.67 11.48
N ALA A 656 -3.17 11.21 12.25
CA ALA A 656 -3.63 10.55 13.48
C ALA A 656 -4.29 9.20 13.20
N TYR A 657 -5.14 9.12 12.17
CA TYR A 657 -5.77 7.88 11.74
C TYR A 657 -4.73 6.89 11.22
N ALA A 658 -3.82 7.33 10.35
CA ALA A 658 -2.75 6.50 9.79
C ALA A 658 -1.86 5.91 10.89
N ARG A 659 -1.44 6.71 11.88
CA ARG A 659 -0.65 6.25 13.03
C ARG A 659 -1.39 5.22 13.88
N SER A 660 -2.67 5.47 14.16
CA SER A 660 -3.50 4.53 14.91
C SER A 660 -3.67 3.19 14.17
N SER A 661 -3.96 3.25 12.86
CA SER A 661 -4.10 2.06 12.02
C SER A 661 -2.78 1.31 11.85
N ALA A 662 -1.65 1.99 11.68
CA ALA A 662 -0.33 1.37 11.60
C ALA A 662 0.02 0.62 12.90
N ASN A 663 -0.25 1.23 14.06
CA ASN A 663 -0.04 0.61 15.36
C ASN A 663 -0.94 -0.62 15.56
N LEU A 664 -2.23 -0.52 15.19
CA LEU A 664 -3.15 -1.64 15.27
C LEU A 664 -2.72 -2.79 14.34
N LEU A 665 -2.38 -2.50 13.09
CA LEU A 665 -1.94 -3.51 12.12
C LEU A 665 -0.64 -4.19 12.56
N THR A 666 0.31 -3.45 13.12
CA THR A 666 1.55 -4.01 13.69
C THR A 666 1.24 -5.00 14.82
N LYS A 667 0.30 -4.64 15.71
CA LYS A 667 -0.15 -5.54 16.79
C LYS A 667 -0.85 -6.78 16.25
N LEU A 668 -1.78 -6.63 15.30
CA LEU A 668 -2.49 -7.74 14.68
C LEU A 668 -1.56 -8.73 13.97
N ILE A 669 -0.46 -8.24 13.38
CA ILE A 669 0.57 -9.10 12.77
C ILE A 669 1.36 -9.89 13.84
N CYS A 670 1.70 -9.27 14.96
CA CYS A 670 2.63 -9.86 15.95
C CYS A 670 1.97 -10.59 17.13
N GLN A 671 0.77 -10.20 17.55
CA GLN A 671 0.18 -10.61 18.83
C GLN A 671 -1.11 -11.40 18.63
N ASP A 672 -1.22 -12.57 19.26
CA ASP A 672 -2.41 -13.40 19.20
C ASP A 672 -3.58 -12.69 19.92
N GLU A 673 -4.47 -12.11 19.14
CA GLU A 673 -5.72 -11.53 19.62
C GLU A 673 -6.85 -12.15 18.80
N SER A 674 -7.71 -12.90 19.49
CA SER A 674 -8.70 -13.83 18.93
C SER A 674 -9.94 -13.18 18.28
N ASP A 675 -9.99 -11.85 18.16
CA ASP A 675 -11.18 -11.14 17.67
C ASP A 675 -11.05 -10.78 16.18
N SER A 676 -11.75 -11.53 15.32
CA SER A 676 -11.87 -11.25 13.87
C SER A 676 -12.39 -9.83 13.58
N LEU A 677 -13.25 -9.30 14.46
CA LEU A 677 -13.79 -7.93 14.42
C LEU A 677 -12.69 -6.84 14.47
N ARG A 678 -11.47 -7.16 14.95
CA ARG A 678 -10.38 -6.17 15.03
C ARG A 678 -9.73 -5.86 13.68
N TRP A 679 -9.73 -6.80 12.73
CA TRP A 679 -9.29 -6.50 11.36
C TRP A 679 -10.24 -5.51 10.69
N GLU A 680 -11.53 -5.63 10.98
CA GLU A 680 -12.54 -4.67 10.51
C GLU A 680 -12.31 -3.27 11.09
N CYS A 681 -11.81 -3.15 12.33
CA CYS A 681 -11.50 -1.85 12.95
C CYS A 681 -10.50 -1.01 12.14
N LEU A 682 -9.63 -1.64 11.33
CA LEU A 682 -8.73 -0.90 10.43
C LEU A 682 -9.50 -0.09 9.39
N LEU A 683 -10.72 -0.49 9.04
CA LEU A 683 -11.57 0.08 8.00
C LEU A 683 -12.87 0.68 8.56
N ARG A 684 -13.00 0.81 9.89
CA ARG A 684 -14.17 1.44 10.53
C ARG A 684 -13.83 2.85 11.00
N THR A 685 -14.57 3.83 10.50
CA THR A 685 -14.40 5.23 10.93
C THR A 685 -15.08 5.49 12.27
N PRO A 686 -14.40 6.13 13.25
CA PRO A 686 -15.01 6.52 14.50
C PRO A 686 -15.85 7.81 14.31
N PHE A 687 -17.18 7.68 14.36
CA PHE A 687 -18.13 8.78 14.14
C PHE A 687 -18.13 9.84 15.24
N ASN A 688 -17.64 9.51 16.43
CA ASN A 688 -17.48 10.46 17.54
C ASN A 688 -16.49 11.60 17.24
N ASN A 689 -15.77 11.56 16.12
CA ASN A 689 -14.85 12.62 15.72
C ASN A 689 -15.52 13.75 14.92
N TYR A 690 -16.76 13.58 14.45
CA TYR A 690 -17.50 14.58 13.69
C TYR A 690 -18.45 15.40 14.57
N ASP A 691 -18.83 16.59 14.09
CA ASP A 691 -19.80 17.43 14.79
C ASP A 691 -21.23 16.93 14.55
N ALA A 692 -21.52 16.50 13.33
CA ALA A 692 -22.74 15.81 12.95
C ALA A 692 -22.47 14.68 11.96
N VAL A 693 -23.40 13.74 11.85
CA VAL A 693 -23.33 12.59 10.94
C VAL A 693 -24.67 12.41 10.24
N VAL A 694 -24.64 12.33 8.91
CA VAL A 694 -25.78 12.01 8.06
C VAL A 694 -25.70 10.53 7.71
N LEU A 695 -26.72 9.75 8.05
CA LEU A 695 -26.87 8.36 7.62
C LEU A 695 -27.77 8.31 6.39
N LEU A 696 -27.36 7.52 5.41
CA LEU A 696 -28.02 7.32 4.13
C LEU A 696 -28.76 5.98 4.12
N HIS A 697 -29.75 5.85 3.24
CA HIS A 697 -30.38 4.56 2.97
C HIS A 697 -29.43 3.70 2.13
N GLY A 698 -28.87 2.66 2.71
CA GLY A 698 -27.87 1.79 2.05
C GLY A 698 -28.39 1.13 0.77
N ASP A 699 -29.68 0.81 0.69
CA ASP A 699 -30.36 0.29 -0.50
C ASP A 699 -30.59 1.34 -1.59
N LYS A 700 -30.22 2.60 -1.35
CA LYS A 700 -30.30 3.72 -2.30
C LYS A 700 -28.93 4.24 -2.72
N LEU A 701 -27.84 3.67 -2.21
CA LEU A 701 -26.49 3.96 -2.68
C LEU A 701 -26.32 3.55 -4.14
N PRO A 702 -25.43 4.19 -4.91
CA PRO A 702 -25.11 3.76 -6.28
C PRO A 702 -24.59 2.33 -6.32
N PHE A 703 -23.75 1.97 -5.35
CA PHE A 703 -23.11 0.66 -5.25
C PHE A 703 -23.29 0.06 -3.84
N PRO A 704 -24.51 -0.39 -3.47
CA PRO A 704 -24.80 -0.86 -2.11
C PRO A 704 -23.91 -2.01 -1.64
N ARG A 705 -23.44 -2.84 -2.58
CA ARG A 705 -22.57 -3.99 -2.31
C ARG A 705 -21.13 -3.60 -1.97
N HIS A 706 -20.74 -2.36 -2.22
CA HIS A 706 -19.42 -1.87 -1.81
C HIS A 706 -19.45 -1.37 -0.36
N LEU A 707 -20.59 -1.35 0.33
CA LEU A 707 -20.63 -1.02 1.74
C LEU A 707 -19.97 -2.16 2.54
N LEU A 708 -18.84 -1.86 3.22
CA LEU A 708 -18.16 -2.86 4.06
C LEU A 708 -19.02 -3.25 5.25
N PHE A 709 -19.46 -2.22 5.98
CA PHE A 709 -20.18 -2.37 7.23
C PHE A 709 -21.26 -1.30 7.32
N PRO A 710 -22.47 -1.64 7.77
CA PRO A 710 -23.50 -0.63 8.04
C PRO A 710 -23.03 0.38 9.08
N SER A 711 -23.21 1.67 8.79
CA SER A 711 -22.84 2.73 9.72
C SER A 711 -23.85 2.84 10.85
N LEU A 712 -23.34 2.88 12.08
CA LEU A 712 -24.15 3.02 13.29
C LEU A 712 -23.63 4.19 14.13
N VAL A 713 -24.56 5.09 14.48
CA VAL A 713 -24.29 6.23 15.35
C VAL A 713 -24.94 5.95 16.70
N ASN A 714 -24.13 5.53 17.68
CA ASN A 714 -24.60 5.17 19.01
C ASN A 714 -24.77 6.38 19.95
N GLN A 715 -24.28 7.57 19.56
CA GLN A 715 -24.26 8.78 20.37
C GLN A 715 -24.74 9.98 19.55
N GLY A 716 -25.51 10.88 20.17
CA GLY A 716 -25.97 12.13 19.56
C GLY A 716 -27.49 12.29 19.50
N ARG A 717 -27.94 13.53 19.28
CA ARG A 717 -29.36 13.90 19.12
C ARG A 717 -29.78 13.73 17.67
N VAL A 718 -30.86 13.00 17.41
CA VAL A 718 -31.45 12.91 16.07
C VAL A 718 -32.16 14.23 15.76
N VAL A 719 -31.76 14.87 14.67
CA VAL A 719 -32.30 16.18 14.22
C VAL A 719 -33.32 16.01 13.09
N ALA A 720 -33.10 15.05 12.21
CA ALA A 720 -34.01 14.72 11.11
C ALA A 720 -34.06 13.22 10.85
N ARG A 721 -35.20 12.73 10.34
CA ARG A 721 -35.40 11.36 9.83
C ARG A 721 -36.12 11.41 8.50
N GLY A 722 -35.67 10.59 7.56
CA GLY A 722 -36.23 10.52 6.21
C GLY A 722 -36.65 9.11 5.84
N ASN A 723 -37.74 9.00 5.09
CA ASN A 723 -38.19 7.74 4.49
C ASN A 723 -37.49 7.52 3.14
N ALA A 724 -37.18 6.26 2.81
CA ALA A 724 -36.54 5.93 1.54
C ALA A 724 -37.46 6.22 0.35
N SER A 725 -36.92 6.81 -0.71
CA SER A 725 -37.65 7.07 -1.95
C SER A 725 -37.94 5.78 -2.72
N LYS A 726 -39.08 5.72 -3.41
CA LYS A 726 -39.39 4.66 -4.37
C LYS A 726 -38.94 5.00 -5.80
N SER A 727 -38.50 6.24 -6.05
CA SER A 727 -38.16 6.73 -7.39
C SER A 727 -36.85 6.15 -7.94
N PHE A 728 -35.94 5.74 -7.06
CA PHE A 728 -34.64 5.17 -7.44
C PHE A 728 -34.43 3.82 -6.76
N SER A 729 -33.87 2.89 -7.53
CA SER A 729 -33.34 1.61 -7.07
C SER A 729 -32.02 1.34 -7.79
N PRO A 730 -30.95 1.00 -7.06
CA PRO A 730 -29.64 0.71 -7.66
C PRO A 730 -29.62 -0.59 -8.45
N PHE A 731 -30.62 -1.45 -8.27
CA PHE A 731 -30.82 -2.66 -9.06
C PHE A 731 -32.16 -2.62 -9.78
N PHE A 732 -32.22 -3.23 -10.96
CA PHE A 732 -33.50 -3.42 -11.68
C PHE A 732 -34.47 -4.29 -10.87
N SER A 733 -35.75 -3.94 -10.90
CA SER A 733 -36.77 -4.68 -10.16
C SER A 733 -37.02 -6.07 -10.75
N SER A 734 -37.55 -7.00 -9.94
CA SER A 734 -37.93 -8.33 -10.46
C SER A 734 -39.04 -8.25 -11.51
N GLU A 735 -39.84 -7.19 -11.55
CA GLU A 735 -40.88 -6.98 -12.56
C GLU A 735 -40.27 -6.52 -13.89
N ASP A 736 -39.32 -5.57 -13.82
CA ASP A 736 -38.56 -5.09 -14.98
C ASP A 736 -37.83 -6.25 -15.69
N LEU A 737 -37.23 -7.15 -14.90
CA LEU A 737 -36.51 -8.31 -15.43
C LEU A 737 -37.43 -9.39 -16.02
N ARG A 738 -38.69 -9.48 -15.58
CA ARG A 738 -39.70 -10.40 -16.16
C ARG A 738 -40.23 -9.90 -17.50
N GLY A 739 -40.23 -8.59 -17.72
CA GLY A 739 -40.80 -7.95 -18.92
C GLY A 739 -40.12 -8.28 -20.25
N ARG A 740 -38.94 -8.93 -20.26
CA ARG A 740 -38.12 -9.37 -21.42
C ARG A 740 -37.90 -8.36 -22.57
N ASN A 741 -38.37 -7.12 -22.48
CA ASN A 741 -38.09 -6.08 -23.46
C ASN A 741 -36.75 -5.41 -23.12
N LEU A 742 -35.68 -5.95 -23.70
CA LEU A 742 -34.31 -5.50 -23.48
C LEU A 742 -34.11 -4.02 -23.86
N GLN A 743 -34.87 -3.51 -24.85
CA GLN A 743 -34.76 -2.11 -25.28
C GLN A 743 -35.28 -1.15 -24.20
N LYS A 744 -36.44 -1.43 -23.61
CA LYS A 744 -36.98 -0.63 -22.50
C LYS A 744 -36.05 -0.64 -21.27
N LEU A 745 -35.33 -1.74 -21.03
CA LEU A 745 -34.32 -1.81 -19.96
C LEU A 745 -33.08 -1.00 -20.29
N LYS A 746 -32.64 -1.01 -21.55
CA LYS A 746 -31.54 -0.17 -22.04
C LYS A 746 -31.85 1.32 -21.93
N ASP A 747 -33.10 1.73 -22.12
CA ASP A 747 -33.53 3.13 -21.98
C ASP A 747 -33.61 3.57 -20.52
N LYS A 748 -33.81 2.63 -19.59
CA LYS A 748 -33.79 2.87 -18.13
C LYS A 748 -32.39 2.85 -17.51
N LEU A 749 -31.36 2.43 -18.26
CA LEU A 749 -29.98 2.39 -17.77
C LEU A 749 -29.47 3.82 -17.58
N MET A 750 -29.07 4.15 -16.36
CA MET A 750 -28.54 5.47 -16.04
C MET A 750 -27.01 5.46 -16.17
N VAL A 751 -26.49 6.23 -17.12
CA VAL A 751 -25.04 6.38 -17.35
C VAL A 751 -24.52 7.53 -16.49
N ASP A 752 -23.43 7.30 -15.76
CA ASP A 752 -22.78 8.27 -14.87
C ASP A 752 -23.69 8.89 -13.78
N PHE A 753 -24.73 8.16 -13.38
CA PHE A 753 -25.60 8.58 -12.28
C PHE A 753 -25.08 8.04 -10.94
N ASP A 754 -24.73 8.96 -10.04
CA ASP A 754 -24.35 8.67 -8.65
C ASP A 754 -25.11 9.61 -7.71
N PRO A 755 -26.11 9.12 -6.94
CA PRO A 755 -26.88 9.95 -6.04
C PRO A 755 -26.05 10.51 -4.87
N LEU A 756 -24.99 9.84 -4.45
CA LEU A 756 -24.09 10.34 -3.41
C LEU A 756 -23.29 11.53 -3.94
N ARG A 757 -22.70 11.41 -5.14
CA ARG A 757 -21.94 12.48 -5.78
C ARG A 757 -22.79 13.72 -6.02
N LEU A 758 -24.02 13.55 -6.51
CA LEU A 758 -24.97 14.63 -6.72
C LEU A 758 -25.34 15.30 -5.39
N TYR A 759 -25.73 14.51 -4.38
CA TYR A 759 -26.10 15.03 -3.06
C TYR A 759 -24.97 15.82 -2.39
N VAL A 760 -23.74 15.30 -2.42
CA VAL A 760 -22.56 16.01 -1.90
C VAL A 760 -22.33 17.33 -2.64
N THR A 761 -22.54 17.35 -3.96
CA THR A 761 -22.38 18.56 -4.79
C THR A 761 -23.41 19.63 -4.41
N ASP A 762 -24.68 19.23 -4.23
CA ASP A 762 -25.74 20.12 -3.77
C ASP A 762 -25.43 20.65 -2.36
N LEU A 763 -24.97 19.79 -1.45
CA LEU A 763 -24.58 20.22 -0.10
C LEU A 763 -23.42 21.23 -0.11
N LYS A 764 -22.39 21.03 -0.95
CA LYS A 764 -21.28 21.98 -1.09
C LYS A 764 -21.74 23.33 -1.64
N ARG A 765 -22.75 23.34 -2.52
CA ARG A 765 -23.32 24.56 -3.11
C ARG A 765 -24.18 25.33 -2.11
N GLU A 766 -24.99 24.62 -1.32
CA GLU A 766 -25.97 25.22 -0.41
C GLU A 766 -25.42 25.54 0.99
N PHE A 767 -24.45 24.75 1.48
CA PHE A 767 -23.95 24.82 2.86
C PHE A 767 -22.44 25.03 2.90
N SER A 768 -21.98 26.24 2.59
CA SER A 768 -20.55 26.61 2.58
C SER A 768 -19.88 26.62 3.97
N THR A 769 -20.68 26.65 5.04
CA THR A 769 -20.20 26.69 6.44
C THR A 769 -19.78 25.33 6.99
N VAL A 770 -20.02 24.25 6.25
CA VAL A 770 -19.80 22.87 6.72
C VAL A 770 -18.84 22.14 5.79
N LYS A 771 -17.84 21.50 6.37
CA LYS A 771 -16.95 20.59 5.65
C LYS A 771 -17.53 19.18 5.67
N LEU A 772 -17.63 18.58 4.48
CA LEU A 772 -18.18 17.25 4.25
C LEU A 772 -17.07 16.20 4.20
N TRP A 773 -17.31 15.06 4.85
CA TRP A 773 -16.42 13.90 4.88
C TRP A 773 -17.25 12.67 4.46
N TYR A 774 -16.87 11.98 3.40
CA TYR A 774 -17.63 10.85 2.87
C TYR A 774 -16.73 9.79 2.23
N ASP A 775 -17.27 8.59 2.08
CA ASP A 775 -16.68 7.46 1.36
C ASP A 775 -17.29 7.41 -0.05
N ALA A 776 -16.50 7.77 -1.07
CA ALA A 776 -16.93 7.72 -2.47
C ALA A 776 -17.06 6.29 -3.03
N LEU A 777 -16.54 5.28 -2.33
CA LEU A 777 -16.55 3.87 -2.75
C LEU A 777 -17.70 3.08 -2.13
N GLY A 778 -18.76 3.75 -1.64
CA GLY A 778 -20.01 3.10 -1.21
C GLY A 778 -20.30 3.15 0.28
N GLY A 779 -19.83 4.16 1.00
CA GLY A 779 -20.25 4.36 2.40
C GLY A 779 -21.67 4.90 2.51
N ASP A 780 -22.35 4.51 3.58
CA ASP A 780 -23.71 4.92 3.93
C ASP A 780 -23.76 6.07 4.94
N ALA A 781 -22.64 6.77 5.16
CA ALA A 781 -22.54 7.87 6.10
C ALA A 781 -21.71 9.04 5.58
N ILE A 782 -22.13 10.25 5.93
CA ILE A 782 -21.40 11.50 5.69
C ILE A 782 -21.14 12.17 7.04
N GLY A 783 -19.87 12.37 7.37
CA GLY A 783 -19.43 13.17 8.51
C GLY A 783 -19.45 14.66 8.17
N LEU A 784 -19.82 15.48 9.15
CA LEU A 784 -19.88 16.94 9.03
C LEU A 784 -19.01 17.57 10.12
N THR A 785 -18.22 18.58 9.74
CA THR A 785 -17.50 19.43 10.70
C THR A 785 -17.71 20.89 10.38
N TRP A 786 -17.96 21.72 11.39
CA TRP A 786 -18.14 23.16 11.22
C TRP A 786 -16.82 23.82 10.81
N ASP A 787 -16.86 24.68 9.80
CA ASP A 787 -15.68 25.46 9.44
C ASP A 787 -15.44 26.56 10.49
N ARG A 788 -14.31 26.47 11.19
CA ARG A 788 -13.95 27.41 12.28
C ARG A 788 -13.34 28.71 11.77
N SER A 789 -13.14 28.83 10.46
CA SER A 789 -12.57 30.02 9.81
C SER A 789 -13.43 31.29 9.98
N GLY A 790 -14.73 31.16 10.28
CA GLY A 790 -15.65 32.29 10.48
C GLY A 790 -15.73 32.87 11.89
N SER A 791 -15.20 32.21 12.94
CA SER A 791 -15.49 32.61 14.34
C SER A 791 -14.48 33.60 14.96
N LYS A 792 -13.41 33.96 14.26
CA LYS A 792 -12.46 34.98 14.75
C LYS A 792 -12.78 36.36 14.18
N LYS A 793 -13.56 37.13 14.95
CA LYS A 793 -13.82 38.58 14.78
C LYS A 793 -14.26 38.99 13.37
N ARG A 794 -15.54 38.80 13.03
CA ARG A 794 -16.21 39.79 12.17
C ARG A 794 -16.45 41.04 13.03
N GLN A 795 -15.73 42.12 12.74
CA GLN A 795 -16.18 43.45 13.15
C GLN A 795 -17.60 43.64 12.61
N ARG A 796 -18.45 44.28 13.41
CA ARG A 796 -19.82 44.65 13.05
C ARG A 796 -19.82 45.43 11.74
N ASP A 797 -20.08 44.75 10.64
CA ASP A 797 -20.65 45.35 9.45
C ASP A 797 -22.09 44.86 9.37
N GLU A 798 -23.01 45.82 9.35
CA GLU A 798 -24.45 45.67 9.35
C GLU A 798 -24.92 45.03 8.03
N GLN A 799 -24.77 43.72 7.91
CA GLN A 799 -25.63 42.87 7.10
C GLN A 799 -26.01 41.66 7.96
N GLU A 800 -27.31 41.53 8.22
CA GLU A 800 -27.94 40.44 8.96
C GLU A 800 -27.74 39.08 8.24
N ASP A 801 -26.54 38.51 8.33
CA ASP A 801 -26.40 37.06 8.25
C ASP A 801 -26.78 36.52 9.64
N GLU A 802 -28.07 36.19 9.84
CA GLU A 802 -28.51 35.41 11.00
C GLU A 802 -27.54 34.22 11.17
N GLU A 803 -26.87 34.12 12.34
CA GLU A 803 -26.17 32.90 12.73
C GLU A 803 -27.20 31.76 12.79
N LYS A 804 -27.43 31.09 11.65
CA LYS A 804 -28.39 30.00 11.54
C LYS A 804 -28.05 28.95 12.59
N ASP A 805 -29.00 28.67 13.49
CA ASP A 805 -28.90 27.62 14.50
C ASP A 805 -28.36 26.34 13.84
N PRO A 806 -27.28 25.72 14.35
CA PRO A 806 -26.74 24.46 13.84
C PRO A 806 -27.80 23.38 13.58
N VAL A 807 -28.87 23.36 14.39
CA VAL A 807 -30.00 22.45 14.19
C VAL A 807 -30.80 22.78 12.93
N SER A 808 -30.99 24.06 12.61
CA SER A 808 -31.69 24.51 11.38
C SER A 808 -30.91 24.12 10.12
N ILE A 809 -29.57 24.28 10.14
CA ILE A 809 -28.69 23.86 9.05
C ILE A 809 -28.81 22.35 8.83
N LEU A 810 -28.72 21.56 9.91
CA LEU A 810 -28.82 20.11 9.83
C LEU A 810 -30.20 19.59 9.39
N LYS A 811 -31.28 20.34 9.68
CA LYS A 811 -32.61 20.06 9.09
C LYS A 811 -32.60 20.30 7.60
N GLY A 812 -32.04 21.43 7.15
CA GLY A 812 -31.87 21.73 5.72
C GLY A 812 -31.06 20.66 4.98
N VAL A 813 -29.98 20.16 5.58
CA VAL A 813 -29.21 19.02 5.05
C VAL A 813 -30.12 17.79 4.86
N GLY A 814 -30.95 17.46 5.85
CA GLY A 814 -31.90 16.36 5.74
C GLY A 814 -32.96 16.56 4.67
N GLU A 815 -33.42 17.80 4.45
CA GLU A 815 -34.40 18.16 3.43
C GLU A 815 -33.83 18.10 2.01
N ALA A 816 -32.61 18.61 1.79
CA ALA A 816 -31.91 18.51 0.50
C ALA A 816 -31.74 17.05 0.05
N GLY A 817 -31.53 16.14 1.00
CA GLY A 817 -31.39 14.70 0.75
C GLY A 817 -32.68 13.89 0.87
N LYS A 818 -33.87 14.51 0.79
CA LYS A 818 -35.15 13.83 0.99
C LYS A 818 -35.29 12.58 0.10
N GLY A 819 -35.53 11.43 0.72
CA GLY A 819 -35.65 10.15 0.02
C GLY A 819 -34.34 9.34 -0.07
N PHE A 820 -33.19 9.98 0.14
CA PHE A 820 -31.87 9.36 0.17
C PHE A 820 -31.27 9.33 1.58
N VAL A 821 -31.52 10.38 2.38
CA VAL A 821 -31.13 10.48 3.78
C VAL A 821 -32.07 9.68 4.67
N LYS A 822 -31.48 8.82 5.52
CA LYS A 822 -32.17 8.03 6.55
C LYS A 822 -32.32 8.82 7.84
N SER A 823 -31.25 9.44 8.32
CA SER A 823 -31.28 10.25 9.53
C SER A 823 -30.09 11.21 9.63
N VAL A 824 -30.28 12.31 10.36
CA VAL A 824 -29.22 13.28 10.67
C VAL A 824 -29.03 13.32 12.18
N HIS A 825 -27.80 13.13 12.63
CA HIS A 825 -27.41 13.05 14.04
C HIS A 825 -26.45 14.19 14.39
N LEU A 826 -26.81 15.02 15.36
CA LEU A 826 -25.89 15.98 15.99
C LEU A 826 -25.12 15.25 17.10
N VAL A 827 -23.82 15.06 16.91
CA VAL A 827 -22.96 14.26 17.79
C VAL A 827 -22.23 15.14 18.81
N LYS A 828 -21.71 16.29 18.37
CA LYS A 828 -21.10 17.30 19.25
C LYS A 828 -21.87 18.60 19.12
N VAL A 829 -22.26 19.17 20.26
CA VAL A 829 -22.80 20.53 20.30
C VAL A 829 -21.63 21.49 20.01
N PRO A 830 -21.76 22.43 19.08
CA PRO A 830 -20.72 23.41 18.83
C PRO A 830 -20.39 24.16 20.12
N LYS A 831 -19.10 24.23 20.47
CA LYS A 831 -18.66 25.11 21.56
C LYS A 831 -18.80 26.53 21.04
N LEU A 832 -19.89 27.21 21.43
CA LEU A 832 -20.00 28.66 21.35
C LEU A 832 -18.92 29.23 22.28
N THR A 833 -17.83 29.72 21.71
CA THR A 833 -16.80 30.50 22.43
C THR A 833 -16.53 31.77 21.67
#